data_AF-A0A1Q6QUK0-F1
#
_entry.id   AF-A0A1Q6QUK0-F1
#
_cell.length_a   1.000
_cell.length_b   1.000
_cell.length_c   1.000
_cell.angle_alpha   90.00
_cell.angle_beta   90.00
_cell.angle_gamma   90.00
#
_symmetry.space_group_name_H-M   'P 1'
#
loop_
_entity.id
_entity.type
_entity.pdbx_description
1 polymer ?
#
loop_
_entity_poly.entity_id
_entity_poly.type
_entity_poly.pdbx_seq_one_letter_code
_entity_poly.pdbx_strand_id
1 'polypeptide(L)'
;MDNNENIFDNERLNDIYQKVVNGEITSTAGLNLTLDELFTKDKNGYFLLIDLLENNVDIDLKNEKIRNNGGVFFYFLVYGQDISQFSYDEINYKCAETNYTNVLNYLLEEYDLSINALLIKDKKGTTLLEEMLKKNIDISNININDDIIDLEKTIKIIEIITYKYKEVPEDIKNTFENTLFSTNNDEFFKNLPTKDIILFDKMIGFIEEHTEIVDLLCKYQLEDELIYLNPEIIKKLITKDENGNYPIDKYISNSMSSYIAIKAISCLINFDDNIDFMIHFIKLLLDNKVYSFFYDANENILLYKVYPPKTLLETLIENNINIKINNVNNEEIIKILYDNKKLDLIGSSSESIWLSNTRDVFKDNMVKDQTILEYMLDNNYDFKIPCIFEEDTLKILYQKNRPDLLVKASALLLMTRINDNYTYLDYILDCINKGDFEYNIANIFAPVRPDMKAEFYLDIAKHDMIGYVKDDLNLNILLKKYDNKTLLEYFLDKDPELTLNKILDKSDKMNYSVMIILKSRGIKDNDSILNINEDNASFVKNTPDTYYGPLDNDSDYLIKELERLFISDGKSDKDLINLLITGYRNALFINYDITIREIEKLIEIKKNNFDKFYYVKDKNSSYFSPSKGCIFINDSYISVVIHETGHALHHYLTGSEVPDNYDEIVKRAEENKELLTKTSKYFESCNKIMKNIKNYFLNLANEVLTAHYSKQENIMDIQSIASKDISEYRDKFKSLKIPEEQLEQILQETFSVEEYIKREAIIVASELTEATTRNNYASIGATNDIIDAIYRGKVCDGVLKSADGQKIASFGGHGIRYYSQNEHGFDEMIAQFALLVKSKGAEENLRVLRDIVGDEVYNMISNFYYTNILEMDINKSKNQGGR
;
A
#
# COMPACT_ATOMS: atom_id res chain seq x y z
N MET A 1 -43.91 -28.27 -78.24
CA MET A 1 -45.22 -27.79 -78.71
C MET A 1 -46.19 -28.12 -77.60
N ASP A 2 -46.63 -27.05 -76.92
CA ASP A 2 -47.75 -26.91 -75.98
C ASP A 2 -47.88 -27.93 -74.85
N ASN A 3 -47.16 -27.68 -73.74
CA ASN A 3 -47.55 -28.14 -72.40
C ASN A 3 -47.88 -26.91 -71.52
N ASN A 4 -48.87 -26.11 -71.94
CA ASN A 4 -49.54 -25.19 -71.02
C ASN A 4 -50.59 -25.98 -70.21
N GLU A 5 -50.13 -26.87 -69.33
CA GLU A 5 -50.97 -27.27 -68.20
C GLU A 5 -50.84 -26.19 -67.13
N ASN A 6 -51.94 -25.50 -66.88
CA ASN A 6 -52.05 -24.53 -65.80
C ASN A 6 -51.81 -25.25 -64.44
N ILE A 7 -50.71 -24.94 -63.74
CA ILE A 7 -50.35 -25.51 -62.43
C ILE A 7 -50.97 -24.75 -61.24
N PHE A 8 -51.43 -23.52 -61.47
CA PHE A 8 -52.30 -22.77 -60.57
C PHE A 8 -53.74 -22.78 -61.12
N ASP A 9 -54.74 -22.63 -60.26
CA ASP A 9 -56.13 -22.45 -60.72
C ASP A 9 -56.42 -21.02 -61.22
N ASN A 10 -55.47 -20.10 -60.99
CA ASN A 10 -55.54 -18.72 -61.43
C ASN A 10 -54.71 -18.52 -62.71
N GLU A 11 -55.36 -18.17 -63.83
CA GLU A 11 -54.71 -17.93 -65.13
C GLU A 11 -53.60 -16.87 -65.06
N ARG A 12 -53.74 -15.84 -64.22
CA ARG A 12 -52.71 -14.81 -64.01
C ARG A 12 -51.45 -15.39 -63.35
N LEU A 13 -51.61 -16.27 -62.35
CA LEU A 13 -50.46 -16.87 -61.66
C LEU A 13 -49.74 -17.88 -62.56
N ASN A 14 -50.47 -18.59 -63.43
CA ASN A 14 -49.85 -19.44 -64.45
C ASN A 14 -49.00 -18.64 -65.44
N ASP A 15 -49.51 -17.50 -65.93
CA ASP A 15 -48.75 -16.63 -66.83
C ASP A 15 -47.47 -16.13 -66.17
N ILE A 16 -47.54 -15.72 -64.89
CA ILE A 16 -46.37 -15.30 -64.12
C ILE A 16 -45.39 -16.45 -63.93
N TYR A 17 -45.85 -17.62 -63.47
CA TYR A 17 -45.00 -18.79 -63.26
C TYR A 17 -44.30 -19.22 -64.55
N GLN A 18 -45.01 -19.31 -65.67
CA GLN A 18 -44.40 -19.69 -66.95
C GLN A 18 -43.32 -18.69 -67.39
N LYS A 19 -43.56 -17.39 -67.18
CA LYS A 19 -42.54 -16.36 -67.44
C LYS A 19 -41.34 -16.44 -66.50
N VAL A 20 -41.53 -16.85 -65.25
CA VAL A 20 -40.45 -17.09 -64.27
C VAL A 20 -39.61 -18.29 -64.69
N VAL A 21 -40.24 -19.42 -65.00
CA VAL A 21 -39.54 -20.64 -65.46
C VAL A 21 -38.80 -20.40 -66.78
N ASN A 22 -39.36 -19.59 -67.68
CA ASN A 22 -38.70 -19.19 -68.93
C ASN A 22 -37.61 -18.10 -68.74
N GLY A 23 -37.40 -17.61 -67.51
CA GLY A 23 -36.41 -16.58 -67.19
C GLY A 23 -36.75 -15.18 -67.71
N GLU A 24 -37.99 -14.94 -68.12
CA GLU A 24 -38.47 -13.64 -68.62
C GLU A 24 -38.75 -12.65 -67.48
N ILE A 25 -38.99 -13.16 -66.26
CA ILE A 25 -39.18 -12.37 -65.04
C ILE A 25 -38.02 -12.63 -64.09
N THR A 26 -37.25 -11.59 -63.77
CA THR A 26 -36.15 -11.64 -62.78
C THR A 26 -36.46 -10.84 -61.52
N SER A 27 -37.59 -10.13 -61.47
CA SER A 27 -38.09 -9.39 -60.32
C SER A 27 -39.61 -9.28 -60.34
N THR A 28 -40.25 -9.32 -59.18
CA THR A 28 -41.71 -9.12 -59.07
C THR A 28 -42.12 -7.65 -59.06
N ALA A 29 -41.16 -6.72 -59.15
CA ALA A 29 -41.42 -5.28 -59.22
C ALA A 29 -42.31 -4.94 -60.43
N GLY A 30 -43.44 -4.28 -60.17
CA GLY A 30 -44.43 -3.91 -61.20
C GLY A 30 -45.44 -5.00 -61.56
N LEU A 31 -45.31 -6.22 -61.03
CA LEU A 31 -46.33 -7.28 -61.17
C LEU A 31 -47.52 -7.09 -60.23
N ASN A 32 -47.39 -6.26 -59.19
CA ASN A 32 -48.40 -6.02 -58.15
C ASN A 32 -48.95 -7.33 -57.56
N LEU A 33 -48.06 -8.24 -57.16
CA LEU A 33 -48.42 -9.46 -56.44
C LEU A 33 -48.88 -9.13 -55.03
N THR A 34 -49.96 -9.77 -54.60
CA THR A 34 -50.45 -9.70 -53.21
C THR A 34 -49.83 -10.79 -52.35
N LEU A 35 -49.89 -10.61 -51.02
CA LEU A 35 -49.42 -11.62 -50.06
C LEU A 35 -50.15 -12.96 -50.26
N ASP A 36 -51.47 -12.93 -50.45
CA ASP A 36 -52.27 -14.15 -50.67
C ASP A 36 -51.88 -14.87 -51.97
N GLU A 37 -51.51 -14.12 -53.01
CA GLU A 37 -51.00 -14.70 -54.27
C GLU A 37 -49.63 -15.37 -54.08
N LEU A 38 -48.73 -14.78 -53.29
CA LEU A 38 -47.44 -15.40 -52.96
C LEU A 38 -47.59 -16.71 -52.16
N PHE A 39 -48.61 -16.78 -51.30
CA PHE A 39 -48.95 -17.98 -50.53
C PHE A 39 -50.05 -18.83 -51.18
N THR A 40 -50.32 -18.63 -52.48
CA THR A 40 -51.18 -19.55 -53.23
C THR A 40 -50.38 -20.79 -53.58
N LYS A 41 -50.95 -21.97 -53.31
CA LYS A 41 -50.32 -23.26 -53.63
C LYS A 41 -50.58 -23.64 -55.09
N ASP A 42 -49.56 -24.18 -55.73
CA ASP A 42 -49.70 -24.89 -57.00
C ASP A 42 -50.38 -26.26 -56.77
N LYS A 43 -50.67 -26.97 -57.86
CA LYS A 43 -51.25 -28.32 -57.81
C LYS A 43 -50.36 -29.37 -57.13
N ASN A 44 -49.07 -29.09 -56.95
CA ASN A 44 -48.13 -29.95 -56.22
C ASN A 44 -48.04 -29.59 -54.73
N GLY A 45 -48.71 -28.53 -54.29
CA GLY A 45 -48.78 -28.09 -52.89
C GLY A 45 -47.71 -27.07 -52.49
N TYR A 46 -46.89 -26.58 -53.42
CA TYR A 46 -45.86 -25.57 -53.17
C TYR A 46 -46.41 -24.16 -53.37
N PHE A 47 -45.97 -23.22 -52.53
CA PHE A 47 -46.36 -21.82 -52.66
C PHE A 47 -45.64 -21.16 -53.85
N LEU A 48 -46.32 -20.26 -54.55
CA LEU A 48 -45.70 -19.44 -55.59
C LEU A 48 -44.43 -18.72 -55.10
N LEU A 49 -44.38 -18.32 -53.82
CA LEU A 49 -43.18 -17.75 -53.22
C LEU A 49 -41.97 -18.69 -53.32
N ILE A 50 -42.14 -19.98 -53.09
CA ILE A 50 -41.04 -20.95 -53.18
C ILE A 50 -40.55 -21.05 -54.62
N ASP A 51 -41.46 -21.16 -55.58
CA ASP A 51 -41.11 -21.20 -57.01
C ASP A 51 -40.32 -19.97 -57.44
N LEU A 52 -40.70 -18.79 -56.94
CA LEU A 52 -39.99 -17.54 -57.21
C LEU A 52 -38.57 -17.53 -56.60
N LEU A 53 -38.42 -17.99 -55.35
CA LEU A 53 -37.14 -17.99 -54.65
C LEU A 53 -36.16 -19.03 -55.23
N GLU A 54 -36.66 -20.22 -55.60
CA GLU A 54 -35.84 -21.26 -56.25
C GLU A 54 -35.30 -20.81 -57.61
N ASN A 55 -36.08 -20.00 -58.34
CA ASN A 55 -35.67 -19.41 -59.61
C ASN A 55 -34.91 -18.07 -59.46
N ASN A 56 -34.49 -17.70 -58.25
CA ASN A 56 -33.76 -16.46 -57.94
C ASN A 56 -34.47 -15.18 -58.43
N VAL A 57 -35.81 -15.15 -58.38
CA VAL A 57 -36.59 -13.96 -58.70
C VAL A 57 -36.60 -13.01 -57.51
N ASP A 58 -36.19 -11.76 -57.73
CA ASP A 58 -36.20 -10.72 -56.70
C ASP A 58 -37.63 -10.34 -56.31
N ILE A 59 -38.01 -10.54 -55.03
CA ILE A 59 -39.36 -10.23 -54.55
C ILE A 59 -39.44 -8.76 -54.16
N ASP A 60 -40.41 -8.03 -54.72
CA ASP A 60 -40.66 -6.63 -54.39
C ASP A 60 -41.20 -6.44 -52.97
N LEU A 61 -40.29 -6.15 -52.04
CA LEU A 61 -40.56 -5.86 -50.63
C LEU A 61 -40.99 -4.40 -50.38
N LYS A 62 -41.32 -3.61 -51.42
CA LYS A 62 -41.94 -2.28 -51.21
C LYS A 62 -43.35 -2.39 -50.60
N ASN A 63 -44.03 -3.52 -50.79
CA ASN A 63 -45.31 -3.78 -50.15
C ASN A 63 -45.10 -4.11 -48.67
N GLU A 64 -45.50 -3.21 -47.78
CA GLU A 64 -45.33 -3.37 -46.33
C GLU A 64 -45.99 -4.65 -45.79
N LYS A 65 -47.10 -5.11 -46.38
CA LYS A 65 -47.74 -6.37 -45.95
C LYS A 65 -46.89 -7.61 -46.26
N ILE A 66 -46.08 -7.56 -47.31
CA ILE A 66 -45.18 -8.66 -47.72
C ILE A 66 -43.88 -8.58 -46.93
N ARG A 67 -43.28 -7.38 -46.87
CA ARG A 67 -42.05 -7.12 -46.10
C ARG A 67 -42.22 -7.42 -44.62
N ASN A 68 -43.40 -7.14 -44.06
CA ASN A 68 -43.67 -7.37 -42.66
C ASN A 68 -44.36 -8.72 -42.43
N ASN A 69 -44.27 -9.71 -43.32
CA ASN A 69 -44.87 -11.03 -43.08
C ASN A 69 -43.82 -12.03 -42.55
N GLY A 70 -44.11 -12.68 -41.41
CA GLY A 70 -43.20 -13.64 -40.79
C GLY A 70 -42.90 -14.89 -41.64
N GLY A 71 -43.85 -15.35 -42.45
CA GLY A 71 -43.65 -16.48 -43.37
C GLY A 71 -42.72 -16.12 -44.53
N VAL A 72 -42.82 -14.91 -45.07
CA VAL A 72 -41.91 -14.43 -46.14
C VAL A 72 -40.49 -14.31 -45.60
N PHE A 73 -40.32 -13.74 -44.40
CA PHE A 73 -39.03 -13.67 -43.72
C PHE A 73 -38.39 -15.06 -43.52
N PHE A 74 -39.18 -16.06 -43.10
CA PHE A 74 -38.70 -17.42 -42.91
C PHE A 74 -38.20 -18.06 -44.22
N TYR A 75 -38.98 -17.99 -45.30
CA TYR A 75 -38.54 -18.57 -46.57
C TYR A 75 -37.32 -17.84 -47.16
N PHE A 76 -37.17 -16.54 -46.92
CA PHE A 76 -35.93 -15.84 -47.26
C PHE A 76 -34.72 -16.38 -46.48
N LEU A 77 -34.89 -16.67 -45.17
CA LEU A 77 -33.84 -17.26 -44.34
C LEU A 77 -33.45 -18.67 -44.82
N VAL A 78 -34.43 -19.53 -45.09
CA VAL A 78 -34.19 -20.92 -45.52
C VAL A 78 -33.53 -21.01 -46.89
N TYR A 79 -33.95 -20.16 -47.84
CA TYR A 79 -33.42 -20.17 -49.21
C TYR A 79 -32.19 -19.26 -49.41
N GLY A 80 -31.57 -18.79 -48.31
CA GLY A 80 -30.33 -18.02 -48.35
C GLY A 80 -30.44 -16.65 -49.04
N GLN A 81 -31.64 -16.06 -49.03
CA GLN A 81 -31.94 -14.78 -49.66
C GLN A 81 -31.58 -13.60 -48.74
N ASP A 82 -31.50 -12.40 -49.31
CA ASP A 82 -31.12 -11.20 -48.56
C ASP A 82 -32.22 -10.75 -47.58
N ILE A 83 -32.05 -11.09 -46.30
CA ILE A 83 -32.97 -10.70 -45.21
C ILE A 83 -32.72 -9.28 -44.67
N SER A 84 -31.74 -8.52 -45.19
CA SER A 84 -31.40 -7.19 -44.65
C SER A 84 -32.47 -6.11 -44.89
N GLN A 85 -33.45 -6.40 -45.74
CA GLN A 85 -34.57 -5.50 -46.04
C GLN A 85 -35.75 -5.65 -45.07
N PHE A 86 -35.68 -6.60 -44.12
CA PHE A 86 -36.71 -6.82 -43.11
C PHE A 86 -36.41 -6.03 -41.83
N SER A 87 -37.43 -5.40 -41.27
CA SER A 87 -37.35 -4.75 -39.95
C SER A 87 -37.87 -5.70 -38.88
N TYR A 88 -36.98 -6.26 -38.06
CA TYR A 88 -37.35 -7.23 -37.01
C TYR A 88 -38.42 -6.73 -36.04
N ASP A 89 -38.56 -5.41 -35.87
CA ASP A 89 -39.53 -4.82 -34.94
C ASP A 89 -40.91 -4.61 -35.60
N GLU A 90 -41.00 -4.70 -36.93
CA GLU A 90 -42.23 -4.42 -37.70
C GLU A 90 -42.84 -5.67 -38.35
N ILE A 91 -42.14 -6.81 -38.37
CA ILE A 91 -42.68 -8.06 -38.92
C ILE A 91 -43.90 -8.50 -38.09
N ASN A 92 -45.02 -8.71 -38.77
CA ASN A 92 -46.22 -9.34 -38.26
C ASN A 92 -46.00 -10.85 -38.18
N TYR A 93 -45.82 -11.30 -36.95
CA TYR A 93 -45.48 -12.67 -36.58
C TYR A 93 -46.71 -13.59 -36.35
N LYS A 94 -47.94 -13.09 -36.53
CA LYS A 94 -49.14 -13.95 -36.50
C LYS A 94 -49.22 -14.81 -37.75
N CYS A 95 -48.64 -16.01 -37.69
CA CYS A 95 -49.15 -17.12 -38.51
C CYS A 95 -50.53 -17.47 -37.94
N ALA A 96 -51.58 -17.34 -38.74
CA ALA A 96 -52.94 -17.57 -38.28
C ALA A 96 -53.16 -19.08 -38.05
N GLU A 97 -52.69 -19.62 -36.92
CA GLU A 97 -53.25 -20.80 -36.22
C GLU A 97 -52.49 -21.28 -34.96
N THR A 98 -51.41 -20.63 -34.47
CA THR A 98 -50.67 -21.09 -33.26
C THR A 98 -50.41 -20.00 -32.20
N ASN A 99 -50.41 -20.40 -30.92
CA ASN A 99 -50.38 -19.54 -29.71
C ASN A 99 -48.99 -19.00 -29.31
N TYR A 100 -48.02 -18.95 -30.23
CA TYR A 100 -46.66 -18.50 -29.89
C TYR A 100 -46.53 -16.98 -29.86
N THR A 101 -45.90 -16.44 -28.81
CA THR A 101 -45.71 -14.99 -28.59
C THR A 101 -44.48 -14.42 -29.30
N ASN A 102 -43.55 -15.26 -29.78
CA ASN A 102 -42.33 -14.87 -30.47
C ASN A 102 -41.99 -15.90 -31.57
N VAL A 103 -41.75 -15.44 -32.80
CA VAL A 103 -41.43 -16.30 -33.95
C VAL A 103 -40.12 -17.05 -33.76
N LEU A 104 -39.16 -16.55 -32.97
CA LEU A 104 -37.96 -17.35 -32.67
C LEU A 104 -38.27 -18.60 -31.85
N ASN A 105 -39.23 -18.56 -30.93
CA ASN A 105 -39.65 -19.76 -30.18
C ASN A 105 -40.41 -20.74 -31.10
N TYR A 106 -41.24 -20.22 -32.00
CA TYR A 106 -41.91 -21.05 -33.02
C TYR A 106 -40.92 -21.66 -34.02
N LEU A 107 -39.88 -20.93 -34.42
CA LEU A 107 -38.83 -21.43 -35.31
C LEU A 107 -37.96 -22.50 -34.65
N LEU A 108 -37.70 -22.38 -33.34
CA LEU A 108 -37.00 -23.40 -32.54
C LEU A 108 -37.86 -24.67 -32.36
N GLU A 109 -39.16 -24.53 -32.08
CA GLU A 109 -40.04 -25.68 -31.83
C GLU A 109 -40.54 -26.38 -33.11
N GLU A 110 -40.86 -25.64 -34.17
CA GLU A 110 -41.55 -26.21 -35.34
C GLU A 110 -40.61 -26.64 -36.48
N TYR A 111 -39.40 -26.06 -36.53
CA TYR A 111 -38.46 -26.28 -37.63
C TYR A 111 -37.11 -26.89 -37.21
N ASP A 112 -36.96 -27.32 -35.95
CA ASP A 112 -35.78 -28.02 -35.40
C ASP A 112 -34.44 -27.39 -35.85
N LEU A 113 -34.29 -26.08 -35.59
CA LEU A 113 -33.14 -25.31 -36.09
C LEU A 113 -31.82 -25.82 -35.50
N SER A 114 -30.94 -26.33 -36.36
CA SER A 114 -29.59 -26.77 -35.96
C SER A 114 -28.72 -25.63 -35.42
N ILE A 115 -27.75 -25.99 -34.56
CA ILE A 115 -26.78 -25.05 -33.97
C ILE A 115 -25.93 -24.30 -35.03
N ASN A 116 -25.74 -24.90 -36.22
CA ASN A 116 -25.06 -24.27 -37.34
C ASN A 116 -25.85 -23.07 -37.91
N ALA A 117 -27.18 -23.14 -37.89
CA ALA A 117 -28.04 -22.03 -38.34
C ALA A 117 -27.91 -20.80 -37.42
N LEU A 118 -27.60 -21.02 -36.14
CA LEU A 118 -27.44 -19.95 -35.14
C LEU A 118 -26.15 -19.13 -35.32
N LEU A 119 -25.13 -19.70 -35.98
CA LEU A 119 -23.85 -19.06 -36.26
C LEU A 119 -23.81 -18.32 -37.62
N ILE A 120 -24.89 -18.36 -38.39
CA ILE A 120 -25.00 -17.62 -39.66
C ILE A 120 -24.97 -16.12 -39.36
N LYS A 121 -24.05 -15.39 -40.01
CA LYS A 121 -23.84 -13.95 -39.83
C LYS A 121 -24.70 -13.13 -40.78
N ASP A 122 -25.25 -12.03 -40.29
CA ASP A 122 -25.82 -10.97 -41.13
C ASP A 122 -24.72 -10.14 -41.82
N LYS A 123 -25.12 -9.17 -42.68
CA LYS A 123 -24.17 -8.27 -43.36
C LYS A 123 -23.34 -7.38 -42.42
N LYS A 124 -23.72 -7.24 -41.14
CA LYS A 124 -22.95 -6.51 -40.11
C LYS A 124 -21.99 -7.42 -39.36
N GLY A 125 -21.97 -8.72 -39.66
CA GLY A 125 -21.13 -9.71 -39.01
C GLY A 125 -21.73 -10.30 -37.73
N THR A 126 -22.98 -10.00 -37.41
CA THR A 126 -23.68 -10.43 -36.19
C THR A 126 -24.37 -11.77 -36.45
N THR A 127 -24.14 -12.76 -35.59
CA THR A 127 -24.79 -14.07 -35.64
C THR A 127 -26.22 -14.02 -35.11
N LEU A 128 -27.07 -14.96 -35.53
CA LEU A 128 -28.42 -15.12 -34.99
C LEU A 128 -28.37 -15.35 -33.46
N LEU A 129 -27.39 -16.10 -32.97
CA LEU A 129 -27.15 -16.30 -31.53
C LEU A 129 -26.88 -14.99 -30.78
N GLU A 130 -26.06 -14.08 -31.33
CA GLU A 130 -25.75 -12.79 -30.70
C GLU A 130 -26.96 -11.86 -30.60
N GLU A 131 -27.85 -11.88 -31.60
CA GLU A 131 -29.11 -11.13 -31.60
C GLU A 131 -30.15 -11.78 -30.67
N MET A 132 -30.22 -13.11 -30.60
CA MET A 132 -31.04 -13.83 -29.62
C MET A 132 -30.68 -13.44 -28.18
N LEU A 133 -29.39 -13.46 -27.85
CA LEU A 133 -28.89 -13.07 -26.54
C LEU A 133 -29.16 -11.59 -26.25
N LYS A 134 -29.04 -10.70 -27.25
CA LYS A 134 -29.34 -9.25 -27.10
C LYS A 134 -30.82 -8.99 -26.76
N LYS A 135 -31.72 -9.85 -27.23
CA LYS A 135 -33.16 -9.76 -26.99
C LYS A 135 -33.64 -10.59 -25.77
N ASN A 136 -32.72 -11.11 -24.94
CA ASN A 136 -33.00 -11.95 -23.76
C ASN A 136 -33.90 -13.17 -24.08
N ILE A 137 -33.69 -13.79 -25.24
CA ILE A 137 -34.41 -15.01 -25.60
C ILE A 137 -33.78 -16.20 -24.85
N ASP A 138 -34.62 -17.07 -24.29
CA ASP A 138 -34.19 -18.29 -23.61
C ASP A 138 -33.61 -19.28 -24.64
N ILE A 139 -32.36 -19.66 -24.43
CA ILE A 139 -31.58 -20.55 -25.32
C ILE A 139 -31.43 -21.97 -24.73
N SER A 140 -32.08 -22.25 -23.59
CA SER A 140 -31.99 -23.57 -22.93
C SER A 140 -32.63 -24.72 -23.73
N ASN A 141 -33.53 -24.42 -24.68
CA ASN A 141 -34.23 -25.41 -25.50
C ASN A 141 -33.58 -25.68 -26.88
N ILE A 142 -32.37 -25.19 -27.14
CA ILE A 142 -31.70 -25.44 -28.43
C ILE A 142 -31.38 -26.94 -28.53
N ASN A 143 -31.86 -27.61 -29.57
CA ASN A 143 -31.50 -28.99 -29.87
C ASN A 143 -30.07 -29.04 -30.44
N ILE A 144 -29.14 -29.64 -29.68
CA ILE A 144 -27.69 -29.69 -29.99
C ILE A 144 -27.31 -31.04 -30.63
N ASN A 145 -28.25 -31.99 -30.72
CA ASN A 145 -27.94 -33.38 -31.05
C ASN A 145 -27.63 -33.66 -32.53
N ASP A 146 -27.81 -32.71 -33.44
CA ASP A 146 -27.62 -32.95 -34.87
C ASP A 146 -26.16 -32.76 -35.31
N ASP A 147 -25.50 -33.92 -35.41
CA ASP A 147 -24.36 -34.33 -36.25
C ASP A 147 -23.21 -33.34 -36.51
N ILE A 148 -22.09 -33.66 -35.84
CA ILE A 148 -20.70 -33.20 -36.05
C ILE A 148 -20.49 -31.72 -35.72
N ILE A 149 -20.42 -31.45 -34.42
CA ILE A 149 -19.85 -30.20 -33.92
C ILE A 149 -18.33 -30.39 -33.86
N ASP A 150 -17.61 -29.64 -34.70
CA ASP A 150 -16.17 -29.47 -34.56
C ASP A 150 -15.87 -28.61 -33.33
N LEU A 151 -14.83 -28.94 -32.57
CA LEU A 151 -14.47 -28.29 -31.31
C LEU A 151 -14.37 -26.77 -31.44
N GLU A 152 -13.88 -26.28 -32.59
CA GLU A 152 -13.78 -24.85 -32.89
C GLU A 152 -15.14 -24.14 -32.83
N LYS A 153 -16.21 -24.79 -33.28
CA LYS A 153 -17.56 -24.22 -33.26
C LYS A 153 -18.12 -24.22 -31.84
N THR A 154 -17.91 -25.29 -31.08
CA THR A 154 -18.31 -25.35 -29.66
C THR A 154 -17.66 -24.24 -28.86
N ILE A 155 -16.35 -24.02 -29.04
CA ILE A 155 -15.60 -22.95 -28.38
C ILE A 155 -16.21 -21.58 -28.72
N LYS A 156 -16.52 -21.31 -30.01
CA LYS A 156 -17.15 -20.04 -30.42
C LYS A 156 -18.51 -19.82 -29.79
N ILE A 157 -19.31 -20.88 -29.63
CA ILE A 157 -20.61 -20.79 -28.97
C ILE A 157 -20.43 -20.47 -27.48
N ILE A 158 -19.52 -21.16 -26.80
CA ILE A 158 -19.19 -20.89 -25.39
C ILE A 158 -18.64 -19.46 -25.23
N GLU A 159 -17.78 -18.99 -26.12
CA GLU A 159 -17.26 -17.61 -26.15
C GLU A 159 -18.40 -16.59 -26.23
N ILE A 160 -19.34 -16.76 -27.16
CA ILE A 160 -20.50 -15.88 -27.34
C ILE A 160 -21.44 -15.90 -26.11
N ILE A 161 -21.73 -17.08 -25.57
CA ILE A 161 -22.60 -17.23 -24.39
C ILE A 161 -21.94 -16.59 -23.17
N THR A 162 -20.66 -16.87 -22.93
CA THR A 162 -19.91 -16.39 -21.77
C THR A 162 -19.71 -14.86 -21.78
N TYR A 163 -19.64 -14.24 -22.96
CA TYR A 163 -19.51 -12.79 -23.10
C TYR A 163 -20.78 -12.03 -22.66
N LYS A 164 -21.98 -12.62 -22.78
CA LYS A 164 -23.27 -11.95 -22.48
C LYS A 164 -24.06 -12.57 -21.32
N TYR A 165 -23.93 -13.86 -21.06
CA TYR A 165 -24.59 -14.61 -19.99
C TYR A 165 -23.57 -15.03 -18.93
N LYS A 166 -24.00 -15.24 -17.69
CA LYS A 166 -23.08 -15.66 -16.61
C LYS A 166 -22.87 -17.18 -16.54
N GLU A 167 -23.78 -17.98 -17.10
CA GLU A 167 -23.79 -19.45 -16.96
C GLU A 167 -24.05 -20.13 -18.32
N VAL A 168 -23.28 -21.17 -18.62
CA VAL A 168 -23.38 -21.97 -19.85
C VAL A 168 -24.30 -23.17 -19.58
N PRO A 169 -25.27 -23.48 -20.45
CA PRO A 169 -26.13 -24.67 -20.32
C PRO A 169 -25.36 -26.00 -20.24
N GLU A 170 -25.90 -26.94 -19.47
CA GLU A 170 -25.25 -28.23 -19.17
C GLU A 170 -25.05 -29.10 -20.42
N ASP A 171 -26.03 -29.13 -21.32
CA ASP A 171 -25.92 -29.88 -22.58
C ASP A 171 -24.77 -29.37 -23.47
N ILE A 172 -24.45 -28.07 -23.39
CA ILE A 172 -23.30 -27.47 -24.11
C ILE A 172 -21.98 -27.88 -23.44
N LYS A 173 -21.92 -27.90 -22.11
CA LYS A 173 -20.72 -28.36 -21.38
C LYS A 173 -20.44 -29.83 -21.68
N ASN A 174 -21.46 -30.69 -21.62
CA ASN A 174 -21.37 -32.10 -21.94
C ASN A 174 -20.92 -32.34 -23.39
N THR A 175 -21.47 -31.58 -24.33
CA THR A 175 -21.07 -31.64 -25.74
C THR A 175 -19.62 -31.21 -25.91
N PHE A 176 -19.20 -30.13 -25.25
CA PHE A 176 -17.82 -29.66 -25.26
C PHE A 176 -16.86 -30.73 -24.73
N GLU A 177 -17.13 -31.28 -23.55
CA GLU A 177 -16.30 -32.31 -22.94
C GLU A 177 -16.18 -33.55 -23.86
N ASN A 178 -17.31 -34.11 -24.30
CA ASN A 178 -17.31 -35.28 -25.19
C ASN A 178 -16.56 -35.02 -26.51
N THR A 179 -16.66 -33.81 -27.07
CA THR A 179 -15.95 -33.44 -28.29
C THR A 179 -14.44 -33.29 -28.04
N LEU A 180 -14.07 -32.68 -26.90
CA LEU A 180 -12.67 -32.48 -26.50
C LEU A 180 -11.91 -33.80 -26.33
N PHE A 181 -12.57 -34.86 -25.85
CA PHE A 181 -11.93 -36.16 -25.61
C PHE A 181 -12.14 -37.20 -26.72
N SER A 182 -13.00 -36.95 -27.71
CA SER A 182 -13.22 -37.88 -28.84
C SER A 182 -12.35 -37.61 -30.08
N THR A 183 -11.65 -36.48 -30.14
CA THR A 183 -10.84 -36.03 -31.29
C THR A 183 -9.44 -35.55 -30.87
N ASN A 184 -8.49 -35.43 -31.81
CA ASN A 184 -7.14 -34.94 -31.49
C ASN A 184 -7.13 -33.40 -31.39
N ASN A 185 -7.18 -32.90 -30.15
CA ASN A 185 -7.42 -31.49 -29.86
C ASN A 185 -6.18 -30.73 -29.37
N ASP A 186 -5.01 -31.10 -29.88
CA ASP A 186 -3.74 -30.42 -29.61
C ASP A 186 -3.82 -28.89 -29.85
N GLU A 187 -4.66 -28.44 -30.78
CA GLU A 187 -4.84 -27.03 -31.11
C GLU A 187 -5.53 -26.22 -30.00
N PHE A 188 -6.48 -26.84 -29.28
CA PHE A 188 -7.15 -26.22 -28.14
C PHE A 188 -6.15 -25.79 -27.06
N PHE A 189 -5.30 -26.72 -26.63
CA PHE A 189 -4.31 -26.47 -25.58
C PHE A 189 -3.14 -25.59 -26.02
N LYS A 190 -2.81 -25.55 -27.32
CA LYS A 190 -1.73 -24.69 -27.84
C LYS A 190 -2.18 -23.24 -28.06
N ASN A 191 -3.39 -23.04 -28.58
CA ASN A 191 -3.81 -21.75 -29.09
C ASN A 191 -4.75 -21.01 -28.13
N LEU A 192 -5.72 -21.69 -27.50
CA LEU A 192 -6.75 -21.01 -26.71
C LEU A 192 -6.18 -20.29 -25.46
N PRO A 193 -5.28 -20.88 -24.65
CA PRO A 193 -4.69 -20.19 -23.50
C PRO A 193 -4.01 -18.86 -23.88
N THR A 194 -3.35 -18.82 -25.05
CA THR A 194 -2.69 -17.60 -25.54
C THR A 194 -3.66 -16.56 -26.11
N LYS A 195 -4.84 -17.00 -26.57
CA LYS A 195 -5.85 -16.14 -27.20
C LYS A 195 -6.80 -15.54 -26.16
N ASP A 196 -7.31 -16.37 -25.26
CA ASP A 196 -8.27 -15.99 -24.21
C ASP A 196 -8.16 -16.97 -23.04
N ILE A 197 -7.28 -16.63 -22.08
CA ILE A 197 -7.04 -17.46 -20.89
C ILE A 197 -8.27 -17.55 -19.99
N ILE A 198 -9.05 -16.48 -19.87
CA ILE A 198 -10.23 -16.46 -19.00
C ILE A 198 -11.31 -17.42 -19.51
N LEU A 199 -11.48 -17.49 -20.83
CA LEU A 199 -12.37 -18.47 -21.45
C LEU A 199 -11.83 -19.89 -21.28
N PHE A 200 -10.52 -20.09 -21.45
CA PHE A 200 -9.86 -21.38 -21.25
C PHE A 200 -10.11 -21.92 -19.83
N ASP A 201 -9.83 -21.13 -18.79
CA ASP A 201 -9.99 -21.51 -17.38
C ASP A 201 -11.43 -21.95 -17.06
N LYS A 202 -12.42 -21.22 -17.57
CA LYS A 202 -13.84 -21.57 -17.42
C LYS A 202 -14.17 -22.90 -18.06
N MET A 203 -13.60 -23.17 -19.24
CA MET A 203 -13.84 -24.41 -19.97
C MET A 203 -13.19 -25.61 -19.29
N ILE A 204 -12.03 -25.43 -18.63
CA ILE A 204 -11.46 -26.45 -17.75
C ILE A 204 -12.43 -26.81 -16.61
N GLY A 205 -13.09 -25.81 -16.02
CA GLY A 205 -14.09 -26.03 -14.98
C GLY A 205 -15.37 -26.75 -15.42
N PHE A 206 -15.61 -26.92 -16.72
CA PHE A 206 -16.76 -27.65 -17.25
C PHE A 206 -16.55 -29.16 -17.37
N ILE A 207 -15.32 -29.64 -17.23
CA ILE A 207 -14.97 -31.05 -17.44
C ILE A 207 -15.23 -31.82 -16.16
N GLU A 208 -16.16 -32.79 -16.18
CA GLU A 208 -16.59 -33.54 -14.99
C GLU A 208 -16.29 -35.05 -15.08
N GLU A 209 -16.16 -35.57 -16.31
CA GLU A 209 -16.01 -37.00 -16.57
C GLU A 209 -14.57 -37.46 -16.78
N HIS A 210 -13.78 -36.73 -17.56
CA HIS A 210 -12.51 -37.20 -18.11
C HIS A 210 -11.29 -36.70 -17.30
N THR A 211 -10.75 -37.57 -16.44
CA THR A 211 -9.55 -37.27 -15.63
C THR A 211 -8.28 -37.05 -16.46
N GLU A 212 -8.29 -37.46 -17.73
CA GLU A 212 -7.24 -37.26 -18.73
C GLU A 212 -6.92 -35.77 -18.95
N ILE A 213 -7.81 -34.86 -18.56
CA ILE A 213 -7.55 -33.41 -18.60
C ILE A 213 -6.26 -33.03 -17.87
N VAL A 214 -5.95 -33.71 -16.76
CA VAL A 214 -4.75 -33.43 -15.96
C VAL A 214 -3.48 -33.78 -16.75
N ASP A 215 -3.49 -34.93 -17.43
CA ASP A 215 -2.38 -35.35 -18.29
C ASP A 215 -2.17 -34.37 -19.46
N LEU A 216 -3.26 -33.87 -20.05
CA LEU A 216 -3.21 -32.93 -21.16
C LEU A 216 -2.64 -31.57 -20.73
N LEU A 217 -3.09 -31.03 -19.60
CA LEU A 217 -2.55 -29.77 -19.05
C LEU A 217 -1.06 -29.90 -18.73
N CYS A 218 -0.63 -31.01 -18.12
CA CYS A 218 0.78 -31.28 -17.86
C CYS A 218 1.60 -31.44 -19.16
N LYS A 219 1.08 -32.13 -20.17
CA LYS A 219 1.73 -32.30 -21.49
C LYS A 219 2.03 -30.94 -22.14
N TYR A 220 1.18 -29.95 -21.91
CA TYR A 220 1.24 -28.62 -22.51
C TYR A 220 1.89 -27.55 -21.64
N GLN A 221 2.44 -27.89 -20.47
CA GLN A 221 3.02 -26.94 -19.51
C GLN A 221 2.00 -25.89 -19.03
N LEU A 222 0.77 -26.33 -18.78
CA LEU A 222 -0.35 -25.53 -18.28
C LEU A 222 -0.74 -25.99 -16.86
N GLU A 223 0.24 -26.36 -16.04
CA GLU A 223 0.00 -26.92 -14.70
C GLU A 223 -0.65 -25.91 -13.74
N ASP A 224 -0.43 -24.61 -13.95
CA ASP A 224 -1.08 -23.55 -13.16
C ASP A 224 -2.61 -23.55 -13.35
N GLU A 225 -3.11 -24.03 -14.49
CA GLU A 225 -4.55 -24.07 -14.81
C GLU A 225 -5.29 -25.23 -14.13
N LEU A 226 -4.57 -26.13 -13.47
CA LEU A 226 -5.16 -27.21 -12.68
C LEU A 226 -5.98 -26.70 -11.49
N ILE A 227 -5.80 -25.44 -11.08
CA ILE A 227 -6.63 -24.81 -10.03
C ILE A 227 -8.09 -24.62 -10.45
N TYR A 228 -8.38 -24.69 -11.76
CA TYR A 228 -9.72 -24.52 -12.32
C TYR A 228 -10.45 -25.84 -12.57
N LEU A 229 -9.88 -26.98 -12.17
CA LEU A 229 -10.52 -28.28 -12.31
C LEU A 229 -11.87 -28.33 -11.59
N ASN A 230 -12.83 -29.01 -12.20
CA ASN A 230 -14.13 -29.26 -11.59
C ASN A 230 -13.98 -30.16 -10.33
N PRO A 231 -14.72 -29.90 -9.24
CA PRO A 231 -14.70 -30.74 -8.04
C PRO A 231 -14.96 -32.23 -8.27
N GLU A 232 -15.76 -32.62 -9.26
CA GLU A 232 -16.00 -34.04 -9.56
C GLU A 232 -14.75 -34.74 -10.12
N ILE A 233 -13.90 -34.04 -10.87
CA ILE A 233 -12.58 -34.56 -11.28
C ILE A 233 -11.69 -34.76 -10.06
N ILE A 234 -11.65 -33.78 -9.14
CA ILE A 234 -10.88 -33.90 -7.89
C ILE A 234 -11.31 -35.12 -7.08
N LYS A 235 -12.63 -35.31 -6.94
CA LYS A 235 -13.21 -36.47 -6.26
C LYS A 235 -12.83 -37.79 -6.91
N LYS A 236 -12.80 -37.87 -8.23
CA LYS A 236 -12.32 -39.05 -8.98
C LYS A 236 -10.83 -39.31 -8.76
N LEU A 237 -10.00 -38.26 -8.73
CA LEU A 237 -8.56 -38.38 -8.49
C LEU A 237 -8.21 -38.88 -7.08
N ILE A 238 -9.03 -38.55 -6.07
CA ILE A 238 -8.83 -38.95 -4.67
C ILE A 238 -9.65 -40.18 -4.26
N THR A 239 -10.37 -40.81 -5.18
CA THR A 239 -11.09 -42.06 -4.97
C THR A 239 -10.35 -43.20 -5.64
N LYS A 240 -10.40 -44.40 -5.05
CA LYS A 240 -9.75 -45.57 -5.65
C LYS A 240 -10.40 -45.95 -6.96
N ASP A 241 -9.58 -46.21 -7.97
CA ASP A 241 -10.00 -46.81 -9.24
C ASP A 241 -10.41 -48.29 -9.06
N GLU A 242 -10.82 -48.92 -10.17
CA GLU A 242 -11.20 -50.34 -10.19
C GLU A 242 -10.06 -51.29 -9.75
N ASN A 243 -8.81 -50.84 -9.81
CA ASN A 243 -7.62 -51.59 -9.39
C ASN A 243 -7.22 -51.31 -7.93
N GLY A 244 -7.94 -50.44 -7.22
CA GLY A 244 -7.68 -50.06 -5.84
C GLY A 244 -6.58 -49.00 -5.66
N ASN A 245 -6.11 -48.37 -6.74
CA ASN A 245 -5.10 -47.31 -6.72
C ASN A 245 -5.77 -45.93 -6.75
N TYR A 246 -5.12 -44.91 -6.19
CA TYR A 246 -5.60 -43.54 -6.37
C TYR A 246 -5.02 -42.97 -7.67
N PRO A 247 -5.85 -42.47 -8.61
CA PRO A 247 -5.36 -41.94 -9.88
C PRO A 247 -4.35 -40.80 -9.71
N ILE A 248 -4.46 -40.01 -8.65
CA ILE A 248 -3.51 -38.93 -8.33
C ILE A 248 -2.07 -39.42 -8.10
N ASP A 249 -1.88 -40.68 -7.72
CA ASP A 249 -0.55 -41.26 -7.43
C ASP A 249 0.40 -41.17 -8.63
N LYS A 250 -0.15 -41.19 -9.85
CA LYS A 250 0.59 -41.06 -11.12
C LYS A 250 1.39 -39.77 -11.21
N TYR A 251 0.91 -38.70 -10.58
CA TYR A 251 1.54 -37.39 -10.68
C TYR A 251 2.67 -37.19 -9.68
N ILE A 252 2.91 -38.16 -8.79
CA ILE A 252 4.02 -38.14 -7.83
C ILE A 252 5.28 -38.68 -8.50
N SER A 253 5.99 -37.77 -9.19
CA SER A 253 7.31 -37.99 -9.79
C SER A 253 8.26 -36.83 -9.50
N ASN A 254 9.58 -37.07 -9.62
CA ASN A 254 10.64 -36.06 -9.42
C ASN A 254 10.74 -35.00 -10.55
N SER A 255 9.71 -34.81 -11.38
CA SER A 255 9.69 -33.74 -12.38
C SER A 255 9.05 -32.47 -11.83
N MET A 256 9.51 -31.30 -12.30
CA MET A 256 8.95 -30.00 -11.91
C MET A 256 7.45 -29.91 -12.24
N SER A 257 7.04 -30.43 -13.40
CA SER A 257 5.63 -30.51 -13.82
C SER A 257 4.76 -31.33 -12.86
N SER A 258 5.25 -32.50 -12.45
CA SER A 258 4.60 -33.32 -11.43
C SER A 258 4.41 -32.60 -10.10
N TYR A 259 5.43 -31.85 -9.67
CA TYR A 259 5.36 -31.06 -8.44
C TYR A 259 4.29 -29.96 -8.50
N ILE A 260 4.26 -29.18 -9.59
CA ILE A 260 3.27 -28.11 -9.76
C ILE A 260 1.86 -28.70 -9.81
N ALA A 261 1.68 -29.81 -10.53
CA ALA A 261 0.40 -30.48 -10.65
C ALA A 261 -0.17 -30.95 -9.31
N ILE A 262 0.63 -31.64 -8.49
CA ILE A 262 0.19 -32.08 -7.16
C ILE A 262 -0.13 -30.88 -6.28
N LYS A 263 0.66 -29.81 -6.36
CA LYS A 263 0.45 -28.62 -5.54
C LYS A 263 -0.89 -27.98 -5.87
N ALA A 264 -1.16 -27.74 -7.15
CA ALA A 264 -2.42 -27.17 -7.63
C ALA A 264 -3.63 -28.04 -7.24
N ILE A 265 -3.55 -29.35 -7.47
CA ILE A 265 -4.63 -30.28 -7.12
C ILE A 265 -4.84 -30.35 -5.61
N SER A 266 -3.77 -30.38 -4.80
CA SER A 266 -3.87 -30.49 -3.33
C SER A 266 -4.59 -29.31 -2.69
N CYS A 267 -4.51 -28.11 -3.27
CA CYS A 267 -5.25 -26.94 -2.80
C CYS A 267 -6.77 -27.07 -2.99
N LEU A 268 -7.22 -27.99 -3.85
CA LEU A 268 -8.63 -28.24 -4.13
C LEU A 268 -9.21 -29.39 -3.30
N ILE A 269 -8.38 -30.13 -2.56
CA ILE A 269 -8.80 -31.30 -1.78
C ILE A 269 -9.23 -30.85 -0.38
N ASN A 270 -10.48 -31.15 -0.01
CA ASN A 270 -10.90 -31.08 1.38
C ASN A 270 -10.45 -32.34 2.13
N PHE A 271 -9.31 -32.27 2.80
CA PHE A 271 -8.74 -33.43 3.49
C PHE A 271 -9.56 -33.89 4.70
N ASP A 272 -10.46 -33.06 5.24
CA ASP A 272 -11.34 -33.43 6.36
C ASP A 272 -12.40 -34.47 5.97
N ASP A 273 -12.78 -34.54 4.68
CA ASP A 273 -13.83 -35.43 4.18
C ASP A 273 -13.34 -36.86 3.88
N ASN A 274 -12.02 -37.08 3.76
CA ASN A 274 -11.45 -38.38 3.40
C ASN A 274 -10.10 -38.66 4.09
N ILE A 275 -10.18 -39.08 5.36
CA ILE A 275 -9.03 -39.40 6.22
C ILE A 275 -8.16 -40.53 5.63
N ASP A 276 -8.76 -41.55 5.00
CA ASP A 276 -8.01 -42.68 4.42
C ASP A 276 -7.15 -42.23 3.24
N PHE A 277 -7.67 -41.33 2.41
CA PHE A 277 -6.89 -40.69 1.35
C PHE A 277 -5.80 -39.78 1.93
N MET A 278 -6.11 -38.95 2.93
CA MET A 278 -5.12 -38.06 3.56
C MET A 278 -3.91 -38.86 4.08
N ILE A 279 -4.13 -39.97 4.79
CA ILE A 279 -3.05 -40.83 5.29
C ILE A 279 -2.23 -41.41 4.13
N HIS A 280 -2.90 -41.89 3.07
CA HIS A 280 -2.22 -42.39 1.88
C HIS A 280 -1.38 -41.31 1.21
N PHE A 281 -1.95 -40.13 1.00
CA PHE A 281 -1.30 -39.00 0.34
C PHE A 281 -0.07 -38.52 1.10
N ILE A 282 -0.17 -38.37 2.43
CA ILE A 282 0.97 -38.01 3.27
C ILE A 282 2.09 -39.07 3.18
N LYS A 283 1.76 -40.36 3.25
CA LYS A 283 2.75 -41.44 3.06
C LYS A 283 3.42 -41.33 1.70
N LEU A 284 2.65 -41.10 0.66
CA LEU A 284 3.15 -41.03 -0.70
C LEU A 284 4.10 -39.84 -0.90
N LEU A 285 3.79 -38.68 -0.29
CA LEU A 285 4.69 -37.52 -0.26
C LEU A 285 5.99 -37.82 0.52
N LEU A 286 5.90 -38.52 1.65
CA LEU A 286 7.06 -38.93 2.45
C LEU A 286 7.97 -39.92 1.70
N ASP A 287 7.39 -40.96 1.11
CA ASP A 287 8.11 -42.00 0.35
C ASP A 287 8.84 -41.39 -0.86
N ASN A 288 8.29 -40.33 -1.45
CA ASN A 288 8.89 -39.59 -2.57
C ASN A 288 9.70 -38.36 -2.15
N LYS A 289 9.90 -38.12 -0.85
CA LYS A 289 10.70 -37.01 -0.28
C LYS A 289 10.22 -35.60 -0.68
N VAL A 290 8.92 -35.43 -0.90
CA VAL A 290 8.33 -34.15 -1.33
C VAL A 290 7.97 -33.28 -0.11
N TYR A 291 8.98 -32.94 0.69
CA TYR A 291 8.76 -32.35 2.01
C TYR A 291 8.23 -30.91 2.03
N SER A 292 8.37 -30.17 0.92
CA SER A 292 7.90 -28.77 0.85
C SER A 292 6.39 -28.63 1.08
N PHE A 293 5.61 -29.70 0.87
CA PHE A 293 4.17 -29.71 1.16
C PHE A 293 3.85 -29.54 2.65
N PHE A 294 4.80 -29.84 3.52
CA PHE A 294 4.57 -29.83 4.96
C PHE A 294 5.02 -28.54 5.64
N TYR A 295 5.66 -27.60 4.91
CA TYR A 295 6.19 -26.38 5.52
C TYR A 295 5.12 -25.50 6.18
N ASP A 296 3.89 -25.54 5.66
CA ASP A 296 2.73 -24.81 6.21
C ASP A 296 1.70 -25.75 6.86
N ALA A 297 2.09 -26.99 7.19
CA ALA A 297 1.18 -27.96 7.79
C ALA A 297 0.70 -27.48 9.18
N ASN A 298 -0.61 -27.53 9.41
CA ASN A 298 -1.20 -27.22 10.70
C ASN A 298 -0.94 -28.36 11.72
N GLU A 299 -1.21 -28.09 13.01
CA GLU A 299 -0.96 -29.04 14.10
C GLU A 299 -1.69 -30.37 13.91
N ASN A 300 -2.93 -30.35 13.41
CA ASN A 300 -3.71 -31.56 13.19
C ASN A 300 -3.00 -32.48 12.19
N ILE A 301 -2.56 -31.92 11.05
CA ILE A 301 -1.79 -32.63 10.01
C ILE A 301 -0.50 -33.22 10.60
N LEU A 302 0.25 -32.42 11.37
CA LEU A 302 1.50 -32.83 12.00
C LEU A 302 1.35 -33.98 13.01
N LEU A 303 0.19 -34.08 13.67
CA LEU A 303 -0.13 -35.14 14.63
C LEU A 303 -0.73 -36.41 13.99
N TYR A 304 -1.04 -36.43 12.69
CA TYR A 304 -1.54 -37.65 12.05
C TYR A 304 -0.52 -38.78 12.11
N LYS A 305 -0.99 -39.98 12.41
CA LYS A 305 -0.18 -41.19 12.42
C LYS A 305 0.00 -41.71 11.01
N VAL A 306 1.17 -41.46 10.43
CA VAL A 306 1.50 -41.81 9.05
C VAL A 306 2.12 -43.20 8.94
N TYR A 307 2.92 -43.63 9.91
CA TYR A 307 3.40 -45.02 10.00
C TYR A 307 3.15 -45.49 11.42
N PRO A 308 2.40 -46.57 11.67
CA PRO A 308 2.26 -47.07 13.03
C PRO A 308 3.66 -47.40 13.61
N PRO A 309 4.11 -46.77 14.72
CA PRO A 309 3.37 -45.90 15.66
C PRO A 309 3.74 -44.39 15.67
N LYS A 310 4.38 -43.83 14.64
CA LYS A 310 4.86 -42.44 14.54
C LYS A 310 3.86 -41.47 13.87
N THR A 311 3.84 -40.25 14.39
CA THR A 311 3.20 -39.07 13.80
C THR A 311 3.99 -38.54 12.59
N LEU A 312 3.36 -37.68 11.80
CA LEU A 312 4.03 -36.98 10.70
C LEU A 312 5.19 -36.13 11.23
N LEU A 313 4.99 -35.40 12.32
CA LEU A 313 6.03 -34.57 12.93
C LEU A 313 7.27 -35.39 13.33
N GLU A 314 7.09 -36.51 14.02
CA GLU A 314 8.20 -37.42 14.35
C GLU A 314 8.92 -37.91 13.10
N THR A 315 8.15 -38.28 12.07
CA THR A 315 8.71 -38.77 10.80
C THR A 315 9.52 -37.69 10.08
N LEU A 316 9.06 -36.43 10.10
CA LEU A 316 9.78 -35.30 9.50
C LEU A 316 11.09 -35.00 10.24
N ILE A 317 11.06 -35.00 11.58
CA ILE A 317 12.24 -34.78 12.41
C ILE A 317 13.31 -35.87 12.17
N GLU A 318 12.90 -37.14 12.10
CA GLU A 318 13.81 -38.25 11.81
C GLU A 318 14.46 -38.16 10.42
N ASN A 319 13.77 -37.57 9.45
CA ASN A 319 14.29 -37.30 8.12
C ASN A 319 15.10 -35.98 8.03
N ASN A 320 15.42 -35.36 9.17
CA ASN A 320 16.11 -34.06 9.27
C ASN A 320 15.36 -32.89 8.60
N ILE A 321 14.04 -32.96 8.53
CA ILE A 321 13.20 -31.88 8.01
C ILE A 321 12.71 -31.04 9.19
N ASN A 322 13.36 -29.89 9.39
CA ASN A 322 13.10 -28.97 10.49
C ASN A 322 12.09 -27.89 10.05
N ILE A 323 10.83 -28.05 10.43
CA ILE A 323 9.76 -27.10 10.09
C ILE A 323 9.49 -26.19 11.30
N LYS A 324 9.58 -24.87 11.14
CA LYS A 324 9.19 -23.91 12.18
C LYS A 324 7.65 -23.95 12.32
N ILE A 325 7.15 -24.37 13.48
CA ILE A 325 5.72 -24.49 13.77
C ILE A 325 5.24 -23.22 14.45
N ASN A 326 4.31 -22.51 13.82
CA ASN A 326 3.73 -21.29 14.38
C ASN A 326 2.35 -21.58 14.98
N ASN A 327 1.99 -20.83 16.01
CA ASN A 327 0.71 -20.88 16.72
C ASN A 327 0.42 -22.26 17.33
N VAL A 328 1.40 -22.82 18.03
CA VAL A 328 1.23 -24.10 18.74
C VAL A 328 0.16 -23.96 19.83
N ASN A 329 -0.84 -24.84 19.82
CA ASN A 329 -1.93 -24.91 20.79
C ASN A 329 -2.09 -26.31 21.39
N ASN A 330 -1.35 -27.30 20.89
CA ASN A 330 -1.45 -28.68 21.35
C ASN A 330 -0.22 -29.10 22.16
N GLU A 331 -0.43 -29.52 23.41
CA GLU A 331 0.64 -30.00 24.30
C GLU A 331 1.40 -31.22 23.75
N GLU A 332 0.76 -32.05 22.91
CA GLU A 332 1.41 -33.23 22.32
C GLU A 332 2.49 -32.83 21.30
N ILE A 333 2.31 -31.73 20.55
CA ILE A 333 3.36 -31.19 19.66
C ILE A 333 4.59 -30.83 20.50
N ILE A 334 4.38 -30.09 21.59
CA ILE A 334 5.45 -29.66 22.50
C ILE A 334 6.20 -30.86 23.07
N LYS A 335 5.47 -31.90 23.49
CA LYS A 335 6.05 -33.14 23.99
C LYS A 335 6.88 -33.87 22.93
N ILE A 336 6.36 -34.03 21.70
CA ILE A 336 7.10 -34.64 20.59
C ILE A 336 8.41 -33.89 20.33
N LEU A 337 8.36 -32.55 20.32
CA LEU A 337 9.56 -31.72 20.13
C LEU A 337 10.55 -31.87 21.31
N TYR A 338 10.06 -31.94 22.54
CA TYR A 338 10.90 -32.18 23.73
C TYR A 338 11.62 -33.53 23.64
N ASP A 339 10.88 -34.62 23.40
CA ASP A 339 11.40 -35.99 23.32
C ASP A 339 12.48 -36.11 22.22
N ASN A 340 12.34 -35.34 21.14
CA ASN A 340 13.28 -35.31 20.02
C ASN A 340 14.36 -34.21 20.12
N LYS A 341 14.41 -33.43 21.21
CA LYS A 341 15.35 -32.30 21.41
C LYS A 341 15.28 -31.24 20.29
N LYS A 342 14.06 -30.86 19.91
CA LYS A 342 13.73 -29.97 18.79
C LYS A 342 12.78 -28.84 19.16
N LEU A 343 12.82 -28.38 20.42
CA LEU A 343 12.00 -27.25 20.88
C LEU A 343 12.31 -25.92 20.15
N ASP A 344 13.47 -25.80 19.51
CA ASP A 344 13.85 -24.68 18.63
C ASP A 344 12.96 -24.54 17.39
N LEU A 345 12.22 -25.60 17.04
CA LEU A 345 11.24 -25.58 15.95
C LEU A 345 9.96 -24.84 16.33
N ILE A 346 9.75 -24.48 17.60
CA ILE A 346 8.58 -23.67 17.98
C ILE A 346 8.82 -22.22 17.53
N GLY A 347 8.06 -21.79 16.54
CA GLY A 347 8.04 -20.41 16.07
C GLY A 347 7.22 -19.51 17.01
N SER A 348 5.99 -19.91 17.33
CA SER A 348 5.12 -19.24 18.31
C SER A 348 4.15 -20.25 18.93
N SER A 349 3.62 -19.92 20.11
CA SER A 349 2.63 -20.74 20.83
C SER A 349 1.59 -19.85 21.49
N SER A 350 0.44 -20.43 21.86
CA SER A 350 -0.52 -19.76 22.73
C SER A 350 0.01 -19.58 24.15
N GLU A 351 -0.50 -18.55 24.80
CA GLU A 351 -0.14 -18.22 26.18
C GLU A 351 -0.53 -19.32 27.17
N SER A 352 -1.63 -20.03 26.92
CA SER A 352 -2.02 -21.19 27.72
C SER A 352 -0.96 -22.29 27.70
N ILE A 353 -0.36 -22.58 26.54
CA ILE A 353 0.73 -23.56 26.43
C ILE A 353 2.00 -23.02 27.09
N TRP A 354 2.30 -21.73 26.94
CA TRP A 354 3.44 -21.11 27.59
C TRP A 354 3.38 -21.17 29.12
N LEU A 355 2.18 -21.05 29.68
CA LEU A 355 1.94 -21.12 31.12
C LEU A 355 1.70 -22.54 31.64
N SER A 356 1.54 -23.54 30.76
CA SER A 356 1.44 -24.95 31.17
C SER A 356 2.70 -25.41 31.94
N ASN A 357 2.51 -26.34 32.87
CA ASN A 357 3.59 -26.90 33.66
C ASN A 357 4.44 -27.88 32.84
N THR A 358 5.76 -27.71 32.88
CA THR A 358 6.73 -28.59 32.18
C THR A 358 6.60 -30.06 32.53
N ARG A 359 6.37 -30.42 33.80
CA ARG A 359 6.22 -31.83 34.22
C ARG A 359 4.95 -32.45 33.67
N ASP A 360 3.89 -31.65 33.57
CA ASP A 360 2.61 -32.11 33.02
C ASP A 360 2.67 -32.27 31.50
N VAL A 361 3.29 -31.33 30.79
CA VAL A 361 3.38 -31.37 29.32
C VAL A 361 4.42 -32.38 28.85
N PHE A 362 5.65 -32.31 29.37
CA PHE A 362 6.75 -33.20 28.96
C PHE A 362 6.60 -34.61 29.52
N LYS A 363 5.75 -34.81 30.54
CA LYS A 363 5.61 -36.08 31.29
C LYS A 363 6.95 -36.60 31.83
N ASP A 364 7.85 -35.68 32.19
CA ASP A 364 9.19 -35.97 32.71
C ASP A 364 9.38 -35.37 34.11
N ASN A 365 9.49 -36.25 35.11
CA ASN A 365 9.67 -35.87 36.52
C ASN A 365 11.08 -35.36 36.85
N MET A 366 12.05 -35.52 35.95
CA MET A 366 13.42 -35.01 36.13
C MET A 366 13.52 -33.52 35.76
N VAL A 367 12.57 -32.99 34.98
CA VAL A 367 12.53 -31.57 34.64
C VAL A 367 12.11 -30.74 35.87
N LYS A 368 12.73 -29.55 35.97
CA LYS A 368 12.41 -28.58 37.02
C LYS A 368 10.94 -28.19 36.95
N ASP A 369 10.29 -28.06 38.10
CA ASP A 369 8.91 -27.60 38.21
C ASP A 369 8.81 -26.11 37.84
N GLN A 370 8.42 -25.83 36.61
CA GLN A 370 8.28 -24.47 36.07
C GLN A 370 7.38 -24.47 34.84
N THR A 371 7.03 -23.28 34.34
CA THR A 371 6.25 -23.11 33.10
C THR A 371 7.09 -23.44 31.85
N ILE A 372 6.43 -23.77 30.74
CA ILE A 372 7.12 -23.95 29.44
C ILE A 372 7.87 -22.67 29.06
N LEU A 373 7.28 -21.49 29.28
CA LEU A 373 7.93 -20.21 29.00
C LEU A 373 9.24 -20.02 29.76
N GLU A 374 9.24 -20.27 31.07
CA GLU A 374 10.47 -20.20 31.88
C GLU A 374 11.52 -21.19 31.37
N TYR A 375 11.11 -22.41 31.00
CA TYR A 375 12.01 -23.40 30.44
C TYR A 375 12.62 -22.96 29.11
N MET A 376 11.82 -22.39 28.20
CA MET A 376 12.31 -21.90 26.92
C MET A 376 13.33 -20.76 27.10
N LEU A 377 13.04 -19.83 28.02
CA LEU A 377 13.92 -18.71 28.36
C LEU A 377 15.23 -19.17 29.03
N ASP A 378 15.16 -20.06 30.02
CA ASP A 378 16.34 -20.56 30.74
C ASP A 378 17.32 -21.34 29.85
N ASN A 379 16.83 -21.86 28.73
CA ASN A 379 17.63 -22.62 27.76
C ASN A 379 17.97 -21.82 26.48
N ASN A 380 17.67 -20.50 26.44
CA ASN A 380 17.96 -19.61 25.31
C ASN A 380 17.37 -20.07 23.97
N TYR A 381 16.17 -20.65 23.97
CA TYR A 381 15.47 -20.94 22.71
C TYR A 381 14.98 -19.65 22.05
N ASP A 382 15.03 -19.61 20.72
CA ASP A 382 14.47 -18.52 19.90
C ASP A 382 12.99 -18.81 19.58
N PHE A 383 12.10 -17.99 20.11
CA PHE A 383 10.66 -18.09 19.90
C PHE A 383 10.01 -16.71 19.88
N LYS A 384 8.80 -16.63 19.32
CA LYS A 384 7.99 -15.41 19.26
C LYS A 384 6.78 -15.52 20.18
N ILE A 385 6.49 -14.43 20.88
CA ILE A 385 5.22 -14.22 21.57
C ILE A 385 4.43 -13.20 20.73
N PRO A 386 3.37 -13.61 20.02
CA PRO A 386 2.60 -12.69 19.17
C PRO A 386 1.90 -11.58 19.98
N CYS A 387 1.34 -11.96 21.12
CA CYS A 387 0.57 -11.10 22.01
C CYS A 387 0.56 -11.69 23.43
N ILE A 388 0.35 -10.81 24.43
CA ILE A 388 0.28 -11.17 25.85
C ILE A 388 -1.06 -10.68 26.41
N PHE A 389 -1.79 -11.57 27.06
CA PHE A 389 -3.08 -11.31 27.68
C PHE A 389 -3.09 -11.56 29.19
N GLU A 390 -2.19 -12.41 29.70
CA GLU A 390 -2.15 -12.83 31.10
C GLU A 390 -1.07 -12.09 31.92
N GLU A 391 -1.41 -11.72 33.16
CA GLU A 391 -0.47 -11.03 34.07
C GLU A 391 0.70 -11.94 34.49
N ASP A 392 0.47 -13.26 34.59
CA ASP A 392 1.51 -14.23 34.96
C ASP A 392 2.65 -14.26 33.91
N THR A 393 2.31 -14.09 32.63
CA THR A 393 3.31 -13.96 31.55
C THR A 393 4.16 -12.71 31.73
N LEU A 394 3.55 -11.56 32.06
CA LEU A 394 4.31 -10.33 32.35
C LEU A 394 5.28 -10.53 33.51
N LYS A 395 4.81 -11.17 34.59
CA LYS A 395 5.61 -11.43 35.77
C LYS A 395 6.83 -12.31 35.45
N ILE A 396 6.64 -13.37 34.66
CA ILE A 396 7.75 -14.24 34.21
C ILE A 396 8.75 -13.43 33.38
N LEU A 397 8.28 -12.70 32.36
CA LEU A 397 9.17 -11.95 31.46
C LEU A 397 9.94 -10.83 32.19
N TYR A 398 9.31 -10.15 33.14
CA TYR A 398 9.96 -9.18 34.02
C TYR A 398 11.05 -9.83 34.88
N GLN A 399 10.74 -10.95 35.55
CA GLN A 399 11.72 -11.68 36.37
C GLN A 399 12.91 -12.22 35.56
N LYS A 400 12.69 -12.53 34.28
CA LYS A 400 13.72 -13.00 33.34
C LYS A 400 14.44 -11.87 32.61
N ASN A 401 14.13 -10.60 32.90
CA ASN A 401 14.67 -9.42 32.24
C ASN A 401 14.52 -9.45 30.71
N ARG A 402 13.31 -9.72 30.22
CA ARG A 402 12.97 -9.75 28.78
C ARG A 402 12.02 -8.61 28.37
N PRO A 403 12.47 -7.34 28.43
CA PRO A 403 11.65 -6.19 28.01
C PRO A 403 11.26 -6.26 26.52
N ASP A 404 12.10 -6.90 25.70
CA ASP A 404 11.88 -7.15 24.27
C ASP A 404 10.65 -8.02 23.97
N LEU A 405 10.27 -8.89 24.92
CA LEU A 405 9.05 -9.68 24.85
C LEU A 405 7.88 -9.00 25.57
N LEU A 406 8.12 -8.27 26.67
CA LEU A 406 7.08 -7.56 27.43
C LEU A 406 6.33 -6.54 26.58
N VAL A 407 7.01 -5.84 25.66
CA VAL A 407 6.38 -4.84 24.76
C VAL A 407 5.28 -5.40 23.84
N LYS A 408 5.10 -6.73 23.78
CA LYS A 408 3.99 -7.38 23.06
C LYS A 408 2.66 -7.35 23.81
N ALA A 409 2.65 -6.89 25.06
CA ALA A 409 1.45 -6.68 25.83
C ALA A 409 0.73 -5.36 25.47
N SER A 410 -0.57 -5.32 25.72
CA SER A 410 -1.35 -4.09 25.59
C SER A 410 -0.94 -3.04 26.63
N ALA A 411 -1.10 -1.75 26.32
CA ALA A 411 -0.84 -0.67 27.28
C ALA A 411 -1.59 -0.86 28.60
N LEU A 412 -2.84 -1.33 28.53
CA LEU A 412 -3.66 -1.59 29.71
C LEU A 412 -3.00 -2.62 30.65
N LEU A 413 -2.46 -3.69 30.08
CA LEU A 413 -1.79 -4.74 30.85
C LEU A 413 -0.42 -4.26 31.38
N LEU A 414 0.30 -3.47 30.59
CA LEU A 414 1.59 -2.89 30.99
C LEU A 414 1.46 -1.86 32.13
N MET A 415 0.33 -1.18 32.23
CA MET A 415 0.03 -0.28 33.35
C MET A 415 -0.32 -1.01 34.66
N THR A 416 -0.32 -2.35 34.68
CA THR A 416 -0.44 -3.13 35.91
C THR A 416 0.76 -2.87 36.83
N ARG A 417 0.48 -2.71 38.13
CA ARG A 417 1.48 -2.36 39.13
C ARG A 417 2.33 -3.56 39.53
N ILE A 418 3.64 -3.41 39.46
CA ILE A 418 4.64 -4.31 40.06
C ILE A 418 4.74 -4.03 41.57
N ASN A 419 4.70 -2.75 41.94
CA ASN A 419 4.63 -2.27 43.33
C ASN A 419 3.85 -0.94 43.40
N ASP A 420 3.75 -0.34 44.59
CA ASP A 420 2.88 0.81 44.87
C ASP A 420 2.98 1.95 43.84
N ASN A 421 4.17 2.22 43.30
CA ASN A 421 4.44 3.35 42.39
C ASN A 421 5.16 2.95 41.09
N TYR A 422 5.17 1.68 40.70
CA TYR A 422 5.94 1.21 39.55
C TYR A 422 5.18 0.14 38.76
N THR A 423 5.09 0.32 37.45
CA THR A 423 4.36 -0.54 36.52
C THR A 423 5.31 -1.29 35.57
N TYR A 424 4.78 -2.25 34.81
CA TYR A 424 5.57 -2.88 33.74
C TYR A 424 5.91 -1.89 32.62
N LEU A 425 5.06 -0.89 32.38
CA LEU A 425 5.35 0.21 31.47
C LEU A 425 6.58 1.00 31.95
N ASP A 426 6.65 1.34 33.24
CA ASP A 426 7.82 2.03 33.81
C ASP A 426 9.12 1.23 33.60
N TYR A 427 9.07 -0.09 33.82
CA TYR A 427 10.21 -0.98 33.57
C TYR A 427 10.68 -0.94 32.12
N ILE A 428 9.75 -1.02 31.16
CA ILE A 428 10.07 -0.95 29.73
C ILE A 428 10.71 0.40 29.40
N LEU A 429 10.11 1.51 29.86
CA LEU A 429 10.61 2.86 29.61
C LEU A 429 12.01 3.05 30.19
N ASP A 430 12.26 2.56 31.41
CA ASP A 430 13.58 2.59 32.05
C ASP A 430 14.63 1.78 31.27
N CYS A 431 14.28 0.58 30.77
CA CYS A 431 15.17 -0.24 29.96
C CYS A 431 15.53 0.45 28.63
N ILE A 432 14.56 1.07 27.96
CA ILE A 432 14.81 1.85 26.73
C ILE A 432 15.71 3.05 27.05
N ASN A 433 15.42 3.78 28.13
CA ASN A 433 16.18 4.97 28.53
C ASN A 433 17.64 4.63 28.89
N LYS A 434 17.89 3.44 29.46
CA LYS A 434 19.24 2.93 29.76
C LYS A 434 19.98 2.40 28.53
N GLY A 435 19.27 2.14 27.43
CA GLY A 435 19.83 1.47 26.25
C GLY A 435 19.97 -0.05 26.41
N ASP A 436 19.26 -0.66 27.36
CA ASP A 436 19.25 -2.12 27.56
C ASP A 436 18.54 -2.84 26.40
N PHE A 437 17.64 -2.13 25.71
CA PHE A 437 16.80 -2.64 24.63
C PHE A 437 16.25 -1.47 23.79
N GLU A 438 16.08 -1.67 22.48
CA GLU A 438 15.56 -0.65 21.55
C GLU A 438 14.13 -0.96 21.10
N TYR A 439 13.24 0.04 21.22
CA TYR A 439 11.86 -0.08 20.77
C TYR A 439 11.19 1.26 20.55
N ASN A 440 10.34 1.31 19.52
CA ASN A 440 9.52 2.47 19.25
C ASN A 440 8.30 2.50 20.19
N ILE A 441 8.32 3.39 21.18
CA ILE A 441 7.26 3.56 22.18
C ILE A 441 5.90 3.85 21.52
N ALA A 442 5.88 4.52 20.36
CA ALA A 442 4.63 4.79 19.63
C ALA A 442 3.89 3.52 19.17
N ASN A 443 4.58 2.37 19.12
CA ASN A 443 3.95 1.09 18.83
C ASN A 443 3.13 0.54 20.02
N ILE A 444 3.25 1.13 21.21
CA ILE A 444 2.41 0.81 22.36
C ILE A 444 1.14 1.67 22.29
N PHE A 445 0.06 1.09 21.74
CA PHE A 445 -1.20 1.83 21.56
C PHE A 445 -1.82 2.23 22.91
N ALA A 446 -2.04 3.54 23.07
CA ALA A 446 -2.63 4.09 24.28
C ALA A 446 -4.06 3.54 24.53
N PRO A 447 -4.48 3.38 25.81
CA PRO A 447 -5.82 2.92 26.15
C PRO A 447 -6.94 3.81 25.55
N VAL A 448 -8.11 3.23 25.30
CA VAL A 448 -9.25 3.97 24.70
C VAL A 448 -9.87 4.96 25.69
N ARG A 449 -9.98 4.58 26.97
CA ARG A 449 -10.63 5.40 28.00
C ARG A 449 -9.77 6.64 28.33
N PRO A 450 -10.37 7.84 28.40
CA PRO A 450 -9.61 9.09 28.52
C PRO A 450 -8.83 9.21 29.85
N ASP A 451 -9.36 8.64 30.93
CA ASP A 451 -8.69 8.57 32.23
C ASP A 451 -7.39 7.75 32.15
N MET A 452 -7.46 6.53 31.63
CA MET A 452 -6.30 5.65 31.47
C MET A 452 -5.34 6.17 30.40
N LYS A 453 -5.85 6.80 29.34
CA LYS A 453 -5.03 7.44 28.31
C LYS A 453 -4.17 8.56 28.90
N ALA A 454 -4.76 9.41 29.74
CA ALA A 454 -4.01 10.47 30.41
C ALA A 454 -2.93 9.88 31.35
N GLU A 455 -3.23 8.83 32.12
CA GLU A 455 -2.23 8.13 32.94
C GLU A 455 -1.07 7.58 32.11
N PHE A 456 -1.37 6.84 31.04
CA PHE A 456 -0.38 6.26 30.14
C PHE A 456 0.64 7.30 29.63
N TYR A 457 0.16 8.43 29.10
CA TYR A 457 1.04 9.47 28.58
C TYR A 457 1.74 10.25 29.69
N LEU A 458 1.12 10.41 30.87
CA LEU A 458 1.80 11.01 32.03
C LEU A 458 2.94 10.11 32.52
N ASP A 459 2.77 8.79 32.50
CA ASP A 459 3.85 7.86 32.83
C ASP A 459 4.99 8.00 31.83
N ILE A 460 4.72 8.01 30.53
CA ILE A 460 5.73 8.31 29.49
C ILE A 460 6.43 9.67 29.73
N ALA A 461 5.68 10.70 30.13
CA ALA A 461 6.23 12.02 30.39
C ALA A 461 7.13 12.08 31.65
N LYS A 462 6.85 11.27 32.68
CA LYS A 462 7.72 11.15 33.87
C LYS A 462 9.10 10.61 33.53
N HIS A 463 9.18 9.78 32.49
CA HIS A 463 10.43 9.23 31.97
C HIS A 463 11.16 10.16 30.99
N ASP A 464 10.66 11.39 30.78
CA ASP A 464 11.14 12.34 29.77
C ASP A 464 10.95 11.86 28.32
N MET A 465 10.05 10.90 28.06
CA MET A 465 9.87 10.25 26.76
C MET A 465 8.59 10.69 26.02
N ILE A 466 7.99 11.82 26.38
CA ILE A 466 6.76 12.29 25.71
C ILE A 466 6.99 12.68 24.25
N GLY A 467 8.21 13.10 23.89
CA GLY A 467 8.58 13.45 22.51
C GLY A 467 8.34 12.31 21.51
N TYR A 468 8.52 11.05 21.95
CA TYR A 468 8.41 9.86 21.11
C TYR A 468 6.97 9.57 20.64
N VAL A 469 5.98 10.11 21.34
CA VAL A 469 4.54 9.85 21.10
C VAL A 469 3.76 11.13 20.82
N LYS A 470 4.45 12.23 20.51
CA LYS A 470 3.84 13.55 20.38
C LYS A 470 2.87 13.65 19.19
N ASP A 471 3.16 12.94 18.10
CA ASP A 471 2.24 12.85 16.96
C ASP A 471 0.90 12.20 17.34
N ASP A 472 0.95 11.19 18.22
CA ASP A 472 -0.22 10.50 18.77
C ASP A 472 -0.92 11.29 19.89
N LEU A 473 -0.29 12.34 20.41
CA LEU A 473 -0.82 13.26 21.43
C LEU A 473 -0.81 14.72 20.95
N ASN A 474 -1.19 14.95 19.70
CA ASN A 474 -1.26 16.30 19.17
C ASN A 474 -2.44 17.12 19.77
N LEU A 475 -2.44 18.42 19.48
CA LEU A 475 -3.41 19.37 20.00
C LEU A 475 -4.88 18.99 19.73
N ASN A 476 -5.19 18.42 18.56
CA ASN A 476 -6.55 17.99 18.24
C ASN A 476 -7.01 16.85 19.16
N ILE A 477 -6.09 15.96 19.54
CA ILE A 477 -6.34 14.86 20.47
C ILE A 477 -6.50 15.38 21.89
N LEU A 478 -5.64 16.31 22.33
CA LEU A 478 -5.74 16.98 23.64
C LEU A 478 -7.07 17.74 23.80
N LEU A 479 -7.55 18.40 22.74
CA LEU A 479 -8.82 19.16 22.75
C LEU A 479 -10.04 18.28 22.45
N LYS A 480 -9.87 16.98 22.19
CA LYS A 480 -10.99 16.06 21.96
C LYS A 480 -11.86 15.98 23.21
N LYS A 481 -13.17 16.15 23.01
CA LYS A 481 -14.17 16.08 24.07
C LYS A 481 -14.54 14.63 24.38
N TYR A 482 -14.58 14.31 25.66
CA TYR A 482 -15.09 13.09 26.27
C TYR A 482 -16.12 13.52 27.32
N ASP A 483 -17.40 13.36 26.98
CA ASP A 483 -18.52 13.91 27.74
C ASP A 483 -18.41 15.43 27.95
N ASN A 484 -18.20 15.86 29.20
CA ASN A 484 -18.15 17.26 29.61
C ASN A 484 -16.72 17.78 29.88
N LYS A 485 -15.70 17.00 29.50
CA LYS A 485 -14.27 17.35 29.64
C LYS A 485 -13.52 17.10 28.35
N THR A 486 -12.46 17.86 28.12
CA THR A 486 -11.45 17.56 27.10
C THR A 486 -10.40 16.59 27.65
N LEU A 487 -9.66 15.90 26.78
CA LEU A 487 -8.54 15.06 27.22
C LEU A 487 -7.51 15.88 28.03
N LEU A 488 -7.24 17.12 27.62
CA LEU A 488 -6.37 18.05 28.36
C LEU A 488 -6.85 18.26 29.81
N GLU A 489 -8.15 18.34 30.05
CA GLU A 489 -8.68 18.44 31.40
C GLU A 489 -8.44 17.18 32.24
N TYR A 490 -8.42 15.98 31.64
CA TYR A 490 -8.03 14.76 32.34
C TYR A 490 -6.54 14.77 32.72
N PHE A 491 -5.67 15.30 31.86
CA PHE A 491 -4.26 15.51 32.18
C PHE A 491 -4.09 16.47 33.37
N LEU A 492 -4.74 17.64 33.30
CA LEU A 492 -4.70 18.66 34.35
C LEU A 492 -5.33 18.19 35.68
N ASP A 493 -6.30 17.27 35.65
CA ASP A 493 -6.89 16.67 36.85
C ASP A 493 -5.91 15.73 37.58
N LYS A 494 -5.02 15.08 36.82
CA LYS A 494 -4.10 14.07 37.36
C LYS A 494 -2.77 14.67 37.78
N ASP A 495 -2.16 15.48 36.92
CA ASP A 495 -0.87 16.11 37.19
C ASP A 495 -0.74 17.44 36.44
N PRO A 496 -1.20 18.56 37.02
CA PRO A 496 -1.17 19.86 36.36
C PRO A 496 0.26 20.35 36.13
N GLU A 497 1.20 20.03 37.01
CA GLU A 497 2.60 20.46 36.88
C GLU A 497 3.27 19.76 35.70
N LEU A 498 3.19 18.43 35.63
CA LEU A 498 3.76 17.66 34.53
C LEU A 498 3.07 17.98 33.21
N THR A 499 1.76 18.18 33.22
CA THR A 499 0.99 18.58 32.04
C THR A 499 1.49 19.92 31.47
N LEU A 500 1.64 20.93 32.33
CA LEU A 500 2.11 22.24 31.91
C LEU A 500 3.57 22.21 31.48
N ASN A 501 4.42 21.38 32.09
CA ASN A 501 5.86 21.42 31.86
C ASN A 501 6.35 20.46 30.77
N LYS A 502 5.64 19.36 30.51
CA LYS A 502 6.09 18.27 29.61
C LYS A 502 5.10 17.96 28.50
N ILE A 503 3.79 17.97 28.79
CA ILE A 503 2.77 17.61 27.78
C ILE A 503 2.52 18.78 26.82
N LEU A 504 2.25 19.97 27.36
CA LEU A 504 1.98 21.16 26.56
C LEU A 504 3.26 21.89 26.20
N ASP A 505 3.51 22.04 24.89
CA ASP A 505 4.59 22.91 24.43
C ASP A 505 4.20 24.40 24.45
N LYS A 506 5.11 25.27 24.00
CA LYS A 506 4.87 26.72 23.98
C LYS A 506 3.79 27.11 22.97
N SER A 507 3.73 26.46 21.81
CA SER A 507 2.73 26.72 20.77
C SER A 507 1.34 26.24 21.17
N ASP A 508 1.23 25.08 21.81
CA ASP A 508 -0.03 24.55 22.32
C ASP A 508 -0.66 25.54 23.32
N LYS A 509 0.17 26.12 24.19
CA LYS A 509 -0.25 27.12 25.17
C LYS A 509 -0.72 28.43 24.55
N MET A 510 -0.38 28.72 23.29
CA MET A 510 -0.87 29.91 22.57
C MET A 510 -2.21 29.66 21.87
N ASN A 511 -2.66 28.41 21.80
CA ASN A 511 -3.97 28.08 21.24
C ASN A 511 -5.09 28.63 22.14
N TYR A 512 -6.02 29.39 21.55
CA TYR A 512 -7.15 29.98 22.27
C TYR A 512 -7.95 28.97 23.09
N SER A 513 -8.18 27.76 22.58
CA SER A 513 -8.93 26.73 23.31
C SER A 513 -8.16 26.22 24.54
N VAL A 514 -6.84 26.04 24.42
CA VAL A 514 -5.99 25.65 25.56
C VAL A 514 -5.96 26.76 26.60
N MET A 515 -5.76 28.01 26.19
CA MET A 515 -5.72 29.16 27.11
C MET A 515 -7.02 29.33 27.90
N ILE A 516 -8.18 29.20 27.25
CA ILE A 516 -9.48 29.27 27.92
C ILE A 516 -9.59 28.17 28.98
N ILE A 517 -9.16 26.93 28.66
CA ILE A 517 -9.15 25.81 29.62
C ILE A 517 -8.21 26.11 30.79
N LEU A 518 -6.99 26.57 30.53
CA LEU A 518 -6.03 26.91 31.59
C LEU A 518 -6.55 28.02 32.51
N LYS A 519 -7.05 29.12 31.94
CA LYS A 519 -7.62 30.25 32.68
C LYS A 519 -8.86 29.85 33.49
N SER A 520 -9.71 28.95 32.97
CA SER A 520 -10.86 28.41 33.71
C SER A 520 -10.48 27.66 34.98
N ARG A 521 -9.25 27.13 35.04
CA ARG A 521 -8.68 26.45 36.22
C ARG A 521 -7.87 27.38 37.12
N GLY A 522 -7.89 28.68 36.86
CA GLY A 522 -7.09 29.66 37.59
C GLY A 522 -5.59 29.58 37.32
N ILE A 523 -5.17 28.83 36.29
CA ILE A 523 -3.80 28.81 35.82
C ILE A 523 -3.63 30.08 34.98
N LYS A 524 -3.08 31.12 35.61
CA LYS A 524 -2.73 32.34 34.91
C LYS A 524 -1.59 32.04 33.94
N ASP A 525 -1.55 32.76 32.82
CA ASP A 525 -0.39 32.80 31.94
C ASP A 525 0.80 33.19 32.80
N ASN A 526 1.56 32.20 33.29
CA ASN A 526 2.74 32.51 34.09
C ASN A 526 3.62 33.39 33.22
N ASP A 527 4.11 34.48 33.80
CA ASP A 527 5.14 35.37 33.25
C ASP A 527 6.40 34.61 32.77
N SER A 528 6.47 33.29 32.94
CA SER A 528 7.47 32.39 32.35
C SER A 528 7.38 32.21 30.83
N ILE A 529 6.26 32.56 30.18
CA ILE A 529 6.24 32.69 28.70
C ILE A 529 7.07 33.92 28.27
N LEU A 530 7.23 34.91 29.16
CA LEU A 530 7.77 36.24 28.89
C LEU A 530 9.11 36.55 29.57
N ASN A 531 9.63 35.69 30.44
CA ASN A 531 10.78 36.05 31.26
C ASN A 531 12.10 35.97 30.47
N ILE A 532 12.55 37.11 29.96
CA ILE A 532 13.83 37.26 29.29
C ILE A 532 14.52 38.52 29.82
N ASN A 533 15.57 38.31 30.62
CA ASN A 533 16.49 39.35 31.04
C ASN A 533 17.07 40.08 29.82
N GLU A 534 17.07 41.41 29.89
CA GLU A 534 17.83 42.29 29.01
C GLU A 534 19.31 41.99 29.15
N ASP A 535 19.94 41.46 28.10
CA ASP A 535 21.38 41.55 27.92
C ASP A 535 21.74 41.66 26.44
N ASN A 536 22.08 42.89 26.06
CA ASN A 536 22.97 43.31 24.96
C ASN A 536 22.69 42.76 23.55
N ALA A 537 21.78 43.42 22.85
CA ALA A 537 21.68 43.38 21.40
C ALA A 537 22.80 44.24 20.77
N SER A 538 23.86 43.59 20.26
CA SER A 538 24.72 44.19 19.24
C SER A 538 25.29 43.15 18.29
N PHE A 539 24.46 42.30 17.70
CA PHE A 539 24.90 41.51 16.54
C PHE A 539 23.79 41.37 15.50
N VAL A 540 24.25 41.38 14.24
CA VAL A 540 23.55 41.17 12.96
C VAL A 540 22.99 42.44 12.29
N LYS A 541 23.88 43.22 11.69
CA LYS A 541 23.66 43.69 10.32
C LYS A 541 24.34 42.68 9.39
N ASN A 542 23.55 41.82 8.77
CA ASN A 542 23.92 41.15 7.53
C ASN A 542 22.60 40.87 6.79
N THR A 543 22.11 41.93 6.14
CA THR A 543 21.21 41.82 5.00
C THR A 543 21.91 40.95 3.94
N PRO A 544 21.20 40.01 3.28
CA PRO A 544 21.76 39.27 2.16
C PRO A 544 21.84 40.20 0.94
N ASP A 545 22.96 40.91 0.80
CA ASP A 545 23.41 41.35 -0.51
C ASP A 545 24.05 40.12 -1.21
N THR A 546 23.24 39.28 -1.84
CA THR A 546 23.77 38.23 -2.72
C THR A 546 23.62 38.63 -4.18
N TYR A 547 24.51 39.53 -4.61
CA TYR A 547 24.94 39.61 -6.00
C TYR A 547 26.43 39.27 -6.03
N TYR A 548 26.75 37.98 -6.04
CA TYR A 548 28.11 37.53 -6.35
C TYR A 548 28.35 37.75 -7.85
N GLY A 549 29.57 38.18 -8.19
CA GLY A 549 29.96 38.60 -9.55
C GLY A 549 29.83 37.51 -10.64
N PRO A 550 30.27 37.79 -11.87
CA PRO A 550 30.20 36.82 -12.96
C PRO A 550 31.00 35.55 -12.63
N LEU A 551 30.44 34.38 -12.98
CA LEU A 551 31.14 33.09 -12.92
C LEU A 551 32.17 32.99 -14.05
N ASP A 552 33.18 32.13 -13.90
CA ASP A 552 34.02 31.73 -15.02
C ASP A 552 33.21 30.91 -16.05
N ASN A 553 33.73 30.81 -17.28
CA ASN A 553 33.00 30.24 -18.41
C ASN A 553 32.61 28.77 -18.19
N ASP A 554 33.44 27.98 -17.52
CA ASP A 554 33.21 26.55 -17.34
C ASP A 554 32.11 26.34 -16.29
N SER A 555 32.18 27.07 -15.18
CA SER A 555 31.14 27.09 -14.15
C SER A 555 29.79 27.61 -14.66
N ASP A 556 29.81 28.69 -15.44
CA ASP A 556 28.59 29.27 -16.03
C ASP A 556 27.93 28.31 -17.03
N TYR A 557 28.75 27.60 -17.82
CA TYR A 557 28.28 26.55 -18.72
C TYR A 557 27.59 25.41 -17.96
N LEU A 558 28.23 24.87 -16.92
CA LEU A 558 27.69 23.75 -16.13
C LEU A 558 26.39 24.13 -15.42
N ILE A 559 26.33 25.31 -14.79
CA ILE A 559 25.12 25.81 -14.14
C ILE A 559 23.96 25.96 -15.15
N LYS A 560 24.23 26.52 -16.32
CA LYS A 560 23.21 26.66 -17.38
C LYS A 560 22.79 25.31 -17.97
N GLU A 561 23.71 24.36 -18.06
CA GLU A 561 23.38 23.01 -18.50
C GLU A 561 22.47 22.31 -17.49
N LEU A 562 22.79 22.39 -16.20
CA LEU A 562 21.97 21.87 -15.11
C LEU A 562 20.56 22.48 -15.13
N GLU A 563 20.48 23.81 -15.20
CA GLU A 563 19.22 24.56 -15.30
C GLU A 563 18.39 24.09 -16.51
N ARG A 564 19.02 24.04 -17.70
CA ARG A 564 18.36 23.62 -18.93
C ARG A 564 17.79 22.21 -18.82
N LEU A 565 18.55 21.27 -18.27
CA LEU A 565 18.13 19.88 -18.14
C LEU A 565 16.87 19.76 -17.27
N PHE A 566 16.84 20.41 -16.11
CA PHE A 566 15.67 20.37 -15.24
C PHE A 566 14.49 21.18 -15.77
N ILE A 567 14.69 22.33 -16.43
CA ILE A 567 13.57 23.05 -17.05
C ILE A 567 12.98 22.26 -18.24
N SER A 568 13.81 21.53 -18.98
CA SER A 568 13.39 20.79 -20.18
C SER A 568 12.59 19.52 -19.89
N ASP A 569 12.54 19.05 -18.65
CA ASP A 569 11.84 17.81 -18.30
C ASP A 569 10.30 17.95 -18.24
N GLY A 570 9.78 19.19 -18.20
CA GLY A 570 8.35 19.48 -18.09
C GLY A 570 7.68 19.07 -16.77
N LYS A 571 8.45 18.59 -15.78
CA LYS A 571 7.99 18.08 -14.48
C LYS A 571 8.50 18.92 -13.31
N SER A 572 9.72 19.47 -13.40
CA SER A 572 10.33 20.24 -12.32
C SER A 572 9.65 21.60 -12.15
N ASP A 573 9.38 21.99 -10.91
CA ASP A 573 8.87 23.32 -10.57
C ASP A 573 9.95 24.39 -10.82
N LYS A 574 9.62 25.40 -11.62
CA LYS A 574 10.58 26.43 -12.06
C LYS A 574 11.15 27.25 -10.91
N ASP A 575 10.38 27.53 -9.88
CA ASP A 575 10.86 28.33 -8.74
C ASP A 575 11.86 27.53 -7.91
N LEU A 576 11.60 26.24 -7.73
CA LEU A 576 12.54 25.33 -7.06
C LEU A 576 13.84 25.17 -7.85
N ILE A 577 13.77 25.09 -9.19
CA ILE A 577 14.99 25.06 -10.02
C ILE A 577 15.75 26.38 -9.92
N ASN A 578 15.08 27.53 -9.96
CA ASN A 578 15.75 28.82 -9.73
C ASN A 578 16.46 28.86 -8.37
N LEU A 579 15.85 28.27 -7.35
CA LEU A 579 16.42 28.19 -6.00
C LEU A 579 17.63 27.25 -5.94
N LEU A 580 17.54 26.07 -6.58
CA LEU A 580 18.64 25.11 -6.75
C LEU A 580 19.84 25.79 -7.43
N ILE A 581 19.59 26.46 -8.55
CA ILE A 581 20.62 27.17 -9.31
C ILE A 581 21.24 28.29 -8.48
N THR A 582 20.42 29.06 -7.76
CA THR A 582 20.94 30.10 -6.85
C THR A 582 21.82 29.49 -5.75
N GLY A 583 21.41 28.34 -5.19
CA GLY A 583 22.18 27.59 -4.20
C GLY A 583 23.55 27.15 -4.71
N TYR A 584 23.59 26.48 -5.86
CA TYR A 584 24.85 26.03 -6.46
C TYR A 584 25.73 27.18 -6.94
N ARG A 585 25.15 28.27 -7.44
CA ARG A 585 25.91 29.50 -7.75
C ARG A 585 26.57 30.07 -6.50
N ASN A 586 25.87 30.14 -5.37
CA ASN A 586 26.45 30.59 -4.10
C ASN A 586 27.55 29.63 -3.62
N ALA A 587 27.33 28.32 -3.75
CA ALA A 587 28.29 27.30 -3.35
C ALA A 587 29.61 27.37 -4.14
N LEU A 588 29.57 27.73 -5.42
CA LEU A 588 30.78 27.91 -6.25
C LEU A 588 31.72 29.01 -5.72
N PHE A 589 31.20 30.04 -5.06
CA PHE A 589 32.01 31.08 -4.40
C PHE A 589 32.54 30.67 -3.02
N ILE A 590 32.06 29.54 -2.49
CA ILE A 590 32.42 29.03 -1.16
C ILE A 590 33.43 27.89 -1.29
N ASN A 591 33.16 26.91 -2.16
CA ASN A 591 33.96 25.70 -2.29
C ASN A 591 33.93 25.19 -3.74
N TYR A 592 34.77 25.80 -4.57
CA TYR A 592 34.72 25.65 -6.03
C TYR A 592 34.85 24.20 -6.51
N ASP A 593 35.93 23.51 -6.15
CA ASP A 593 36.26 22.18 -6.70
C ASP A 593 35.20 21.13 -6.34
N ILE A 594 34.75 21.13 -5.08
CA ILE A 594 33.71 20.22 -4.59
C ILE A 594 32.39 20.50 -5.31
N THR A 595 32.04 21.79 -5.43
CA THR A 595 30.76 22.19 -6.03
C THR A 595 30.71 21.87 -7.52
N ILE A 596 31.80 22.09 -8.27
CA ILE A 596 31.88 21.72 -9.69
C ILE A 596 31.67 20.22 -9.87
N ARG A 597 32.38 19.41 -9.09
CA ARG A 597 32.28 17.95 -9.19
C ARG A 597 30.87 17.45 -8.90
N GLU A 598 30.21 18.06 -7.93
CA GLU A 598 28.83 17.73 -7.59
C GLU A 598 27.84 18.13 -8.70
N ILE A 599 28.01 19.32 -9.31
CA ILE A 599 27.20 19.74 -10.47
C ILE A 599 27.37 18.77 -11.64
N GLU A 600 28.60 18.32 -11.93
CA GLU A 600 28.85 17.30 -12.97
C GLU A 600 28.07 16.01 -12.69
N LYS A 601 28.10 15.53 -11.44
CA LYS A 601 27.37 14.33 -11.02
C LYS A 601 25.85 14.53 -11.13
N LEU A 602 25.32 15.69 -10.74
CA LEU A 602 23.89 15.99 -10.91
C LEU A 602 23.47 16.02 -12.39
N ILE A 603 24.29 16.59 -13.27
CA ILE A 603 24.07 16.57 -14.71
C ILE A 603 24.04 15.13 -15.24
N GLU A 604 25.00 14.30 -14.81
CA GLU A 604 25.07 12.89 -15.17
C GLU A 604 23.81 12.12 -14.71
N ILE A 605 23.46 12.23 -13.44
CA ILE A 605 22.26 11.61 -12.85
C ILE A 605 21.01 12.06 -13.61
N LYS A 606 20.87 13.37 -13.85
CA LYS A 606 19.70 13.93 -14.55
C LYS A 606 19.62 13.45 -16.00
N LYS A 607 20.73 13.33 -16.72
CA LYS A 607 20.73 12.76 -18.09
C LYS A 607 20.29 11.31 -18.10
N ASN A 608 20.78 10.50 -17.14
CA ASN A 608 20.44 9.08 -17.05
C ASN A 608 19.02 8.84 -16.53
N ASN A 609 18.46 9.79 -15.78
CA ASN A 609 17.16 9.68 -15.12
C ASN A 609 16.23 10.84 -15.47
N PHE A 610 16.20 11.25 -16.75
CA PHE A 610 15.55 12.47 -17.21
C PHE A 610 14.09 12.60 -16.76
N ASP A 611 13.33 11.50 -16.81
CA ASP A 611 11.92 11.44 -16.44
C ASP A 611 11.62 11.16 -14.96
N LYS A 612 12.65 10.80 -14.17
CA LYS A 612 12.50 10.34 -12.78
C LYS A 612 13.08 11.32 -11.77
N PHE A 613 14.23 11.91 -12.06
CA PHE A 613 14.87 12.86 -11.17
C PHE A 613 14.39 14.29 -11.46
N TYR A 614 13.46 14.79 -10.66
CA TYR A 614 12.87 16.12 -10.79
C TYR A 614 12.47 16.69 -9.42
N TYR A 615 12.17 18.00 -9.37
CA TYR A 615 11.83 18.73 -8.14
C TYR A 615 10.37 19.18 -8.16
N VAL A 616 9.60 18.89 -7.11
CA VAL A 616 8.18 19.27 -7.00
C VAL A 616 7.87 19.94 -5.68
N LYS A 617 6.90 20.88 -5.71
CA LYS A 617 6.35 21.48 -4.50
C LYS A 617 5.42 20.50 -3.78
N ASP A 618 5.61 20.35 -2.49
CA ASP A 618 4.72 19.65 -1.57
C ASP A 618 4.17 20.65 -0.54
N LYS A 619 3.10 20.32 0.18
CA LYS A 619 2.49 21.23 1.18
C LYS A 619 2.84 20.86 2.62
N ASN A 620 3.33 19.65 2.83
CA ASN A 620 3.42 19.03 4.15
C ASN A 620 4.87 18.79 4.55
N SER A 621 5.72 18.33 3.63
CA SER A 621 7.11 17.99 3.96
C SER A 621 8.08 18.17 2.80
N SER A 622 9.35 18.42 3.14
CA SER A 622 10.47 18.31 2.21
C SER A 622 11.12 16.94 2.43
N TYR A 623 11.37 16.20 1.35
CA TYR A 623 12.02 14.89 1.38
C TYR A 623 12.44 14.44 -0.02
N PHE A 624 13.54 13.69 -0.10
CA PHE A 624 13.84 12.84 -1.24
C PHE A 624 13.05 11.52 -1.17
N SER A 625 12.47 11.08 -2.29
CA SER A 625 11.76 9.81 -2.38
C SER A 625 12.56 8.80 -3.22
N PRO A 626 13.25 7.82 -2.60
CA PRO A 626 13.99 6.78 -3.32
C PRO A 626 13.12 5.99 -4.31
N SER A 627 11.89 5.65 -3.91
CA SER A 627 10.96 4.88 -4.74
C SER A 627 10.47 5.62 -5.99
N LYS A 628 10.33 6.96 -5.91
CA LYS A 628 9.92 7.81 -7.03
C LYS A 628 11.10 8.41 -7.78
N GLY A 629 12.28 8.47 -7.15
CA GLY A 629 13.48 9.10 -7.67
C GLY A 629 13.45 10.63 -7.69
N CYS A 630 12.47 11.28 -7.04
CA CYS A 630 12.25 12.73 -7.12
C CYS A 630 12.29 13.41 -5.74
N ILE A 631 12.46 14.73 -5.74
CA ILE A 631 12.55 15.57 -4.54
C ILE A 631 11.25 16.36 -4.34
N PHE A 632 10.69 16.28 -3.14
CA PHE A 632 9.54 17.06 -2.70
C PHE A 632 10.04 18.19 -1.78
N ILE A 633 9.54 19.41 -1.97
CA ILE A 633 9.93 20.58 -1.17
C ILE A 633 8.68 21.31 -0.69
N ASN A 634 8.53 21.45 0.63
CA ASN A 634 7.51 22.29 1.25
C ASN A 634 7.97 23.75 1.35
N ASP A 635 9.17 23.95 1.88
CA ASP A 635 9.72 25.28 2.11
C ASP A 635 10.78 25.66 1.06
N SER A 636 10.60 26.81 0.42
CA SER A 636 11.51 27.32 -0.61
C SER A 636 12.78 27.97 -0.03
N TYR A 637 13.52 27.23 0.81
CA TYR A 637 14.84 27.63 1.32
C TYR A 637 15.97 26.91 0.59
N ILE A 638 17.04 27.64 0.24
CA ILE A 638 18.23 27.07 -0.43
C ILE A 638 18.80 25.91 0.37
N SER A 639 18.91 26.05 1.70
CA SER A 639 19.48 25.01 2.56
C SER A 639 18.72 23.68 2.48
N VAL A 640 17.38 23.75 2.40
CA VAL A 640 16.51 22.56 2.31
C VAL A 640 16.69 21.91 0.95
N VAL A 641 16.65 22.67 -0.14
CA VAL A 641 16.88 22.14 -1.49
C VAL A 641 18.24 21.45 -1.62
N ILE A 642 19.29 22.07 -1.06
CA ILE A 642 20.64 21.50 -1.07
C ILE A 642 20.72 20.21 -0.23
N HIS A 643 20.08 20.18 0.94
CA HIS A 643 20.02 19.00 1.80
C HIS A 643 19.31 17.82 1.10
N GLU A 644 18.11 18.03 0.56
CA GLU A 644 17.38 16.97 -0.17
C GLU A 644 18.12 16.51 -1.44
N THR A 645 18.88 17.41 -2.07
CA THR A 645 19.76 17.05 -3.19
C THR A 645 20.93 16.16 -2.73
N GLY A 646 21.39 16.33 -1.48
CA GLY A 646 22.36 15.44 -0.84
C GLY A 646 21.84 14.00 -0.72
N HIS A 647 20.59 13.79 -0.28
CA HIS A 647 19.96 12.47 -0.27
C HIS A 647 19.88 11.86 -1.68
N ALA A 648 19.50 12.66 -2.68
CA ALA A 648 19.43 12.18 -4.05
C ALA A 648 20.82 11.75 -4.58
N LEU A 649 21.87 12.52 -4.29
CA LEU A 649 23.25 12.18 -4.66
C LEU A 649 23.69 10.85 -4.04
N HIS A 650 23.42 10.69 -2.74
CA HIS A 650 23.73 9.46 -2.03
C HIS A 650 23.01 8.27 -2.67
N HIS A 651 21.70 8.37 -2.86
CA HIS A 651 20.91 7.30 -3.46
C HIS A 651 21.33 6.94 -4.89
N TYR A 652 21.46 7.92 -5.78
CA TYR A 652 21.72 7.66 -7.20
C TYR A 652 23.14 7.15 -7.47
N LEU A 653 24.12 7.49 -6.64
CA LEU A 653 25.52 7.16 -6.87
C LEU A 653 26.02 5.96 -6.07
N THR A 654 25.44 5.70 -4.89
CA THR A 654 25.86 4.58 -4.04
C THR A 654 24.74 3.58 -3.75
N GLY A 655 23.53 3.81 -4.26
CA GLY A 655 22.38 2.95 -3.90
C GLY A 655 21.97 3.08 -2.43
N SER A 656 22.32 4.20 -1.78
CA SER A 656 22.14 4.42 -0.34
C SER A 656 22.97 3.45 0.54
N GLU A 657 24.09 2.94 0.03
CA GLU A 657 25.04 2.13 0.79
C GLU A 657 25.64 2.91 1.99
N VAL A 658 25.87 2.21 3.10
CA VAL A 658 26.58 2.76 4.27
C VAL A 658 27.96 2.10 4.43
N PRO A 659 28.94 2.74 5.09
CA PRO A 659 30.21 2.11 5.42
C PRO A 659 30.03 0.87 6.32
N ASP A 660 30.73 -0.23 6.03
CA ASP A 660 30.67 -1.49 6.81
C ASP A 660 30.92 -1.31 8.32
N ASN A 661 31.69 -0.28 8.68
CA ASN A 661 32.07 0.03 10.07
C ASN A 661 31.24 1.18 10.68
N TYR A 662 30.16 1.61 10.03
CA TYR A 662 29.30 2.71 10.47
C TYR A 662 28.79 2.49 11.90
N ASP A 663 28.13 1.36 12.16
CA ASP A 663 27.57 1.05 13.48
C ASP A 663 28.63 1.00 14.58
N GLU A 664 29.81 0.48 14.25
CA GLU A 664 30.94 0.36 15.18
C GLU A 664 31.50 1.74 15.55
N ILE A 665 31.65 2.63 14.56
CA ILE A 665 32.12 4.00 14.75
C ILE A 665 31.10 4.82 15.55
N VAL A 666 29.81 4.76 15.17
CA VAL A 666 28.75 5.50 15.87
C VAL A 666 28.62 5.03 17.32
N LYS A 667 28.68 3.72 17.57
CA LYS A 667 28.67 3.18 18.94
C LYS A 667 29.84 3.70 19.78
N ARG A 668 31.06 3.71 19.23
CA ARG A 668 32.23 4.30 19.91
C ARG A 668 32.05 5.79 20.18
N ALA A 669 31.47 6.52 19.24
CA ALA A 669 31.21 7.95 19.37
C ALA A 669 30.15 8.24 20.45
N GLU A 670 29.09 7.44 20.51
CA GLU A 670 28.05 7.51 21.55
C GLU A 670 28.63 7.30 22.96
N GLU A 671 29.55 6.34 23.12
CA GLU A 671 30.21 6.02 24.38
C GLU A 671 31.34 7.01 24.76
N ASN A 672 31.70 7.95 23.87
CA ASN A 672 32.81 8.88 24.07
C ASN A 672 32.43 10.07 24.97
N LYS A 673 32.98 10.06 26.20
CA LYS A 673 32.76 11.12 27.21
C LYS A 673 33.27 12.51 26.80
N GLU A 674 34.33 12.58 25.99
CA GLU A 674 34.85 13.85 25.50
C GLU A 674 33.90 14.46 24.46
N LEU A 675 33.42 13.65 23.51
CA LEU A 675 32.42 14.04 22.52
C LEU A 675 31.17 14.58 23.24
N LEU A 676 30.65 13.84 24.21
CA LEU A 676 29.49 14.24 25.02
C LEU A 676 29.69 15.61 25.71
N THR A 677 30.89 15.86 26.25
CA THR A 677 31.22 17.14 26.90
C THR A 677 31.27 18.28 25.89
N LYS A 678 31.84 18.05 24.69
CA LYS A 678 31.90 19.06 23.63
C LYS A 678 30.51 19.37 23.06
N THR A 679 29.69 18.34 22.86
CA THR A 679 28.28 18.44 22.46
C THR A 679 27.51 19.32 23.44
N SER A 680 27.65 19.08 24.75
CA SER A 680 26.98 19.91 25.77
C SER A 680 27.34 21.40 25.65
N LYS A 681 28.64 21.73 25.60
CA LYS A 681 29.12 23.12 25.45
C LYS A 681 28.67 23.78 24.14
N TYR A 682 28.65 23.00 23.06
CA TYR A 682 28.21 23.46 21.76
C TYR A 682 26.72 23.81 21.79
N PHE A 683 25.86 22.95 22.36
CA PHE A 683 24.42 23.24 22.48
C PHE A 683 24.10 24.37 23.45
N GLU A 684 24.85 24.55 24.54
CA GLU A 684 24.72 25.75 25.39
C GLU A 684 24.99 27.03 24.57
N SER A 685 26.02 27.01 23.74
CA SER A 685 26.39 28.14 22.88
C SER A 685 25.33 28.41 21.81
N CYS A 686 24.84 27.36 21.15
CA CYS A 686 23.78 27.46 20.14
C CYS A 686 22.46 27.95 20.73
N ASN A 687 22.06 27.42 21.89
CA ASN A 687 20.89 27.89 22.63
C ASN A 687 20.98 29.38 22.99
N LYS A 688 22.18 29.85 23.39
CA LYS A 688 22.42 31.27 23.67
C LYS A 688 22.26 32.14 22.42
N ILE A 689 22.84 31.73 21.28
CA ILE A 689 22.70 32.42 20.00
C ILE A 689 21.22 32.51 19.61
N MET A 690 20.52 31.37 19.66
CA MET A 690 19.12 31.28 19.27
C MET A 690 18.21 32.11 20.18
N LYS A 691 18.48 32.10 21.49
CA LYS A 691 17.76 32.94 22.44
C LYS A 691 17.93 34.42 22.10
N ASN A 692 19.15 34.85 21.79
CA ASN A 692 19.41 36.25 21.42
C ASN A 692 18.70 36.67 20.14
N ILE A 693 18.68 35.81 19.11
CA ILE A 693 17.96 36.06 17.85
C ILE A 693 16.45 36.18 18.11
N LYS A 694 15.88 35.23 18.88
CA LYS A 694 14.45 35.26 19.28
C LYS A 694 14.09 36.55 20.01
N ASN A 695 14.92 36.98 20.95
CA ASN A 695 14.70 38.21 21.72
C ASN A 695 14.73 39.44 20.83
N TYR A 696 15.70 39.50 19.92
CA TYR A 696 15.84 40.63 19.00
C TYR A 696 14.57 40.79 18.14
N PHE A 697 14.11 39.71 17.50
CA PHE A 697 12.91 39.78 16.67
C PHE A 697 11.63 39.98 17.48
N LEU A 698 11.53 39.43 18.69
CA LEU A 698 10.38 39.68 19.56
C LEU A 698 10.28 41.15 19.97
N ASN A 699 11.40 41.78 20.33
CA ASN A 699 11.43 43.21 20.66
C ASN A 699 11.07 44.06 19.44
N LEU A 700 11.64 43.75 18.27
CA LEU A 700 11.33 44.44 17.02
C LEU A 700 9.85 44.32 16.65
N ALA A 701 9.28 43.11 16.72
CA ALA A 701 7.88 42.87 16.39
C ALA A 701 6.95 43.60 17.36
N ASN A 702 7.24 43.56 18.66
CA ASN A 702 6.48 44.31 19.66
C ASN A 702 6.51 45.82 19.39
N GLU A 703 7.67 46.40 19.10
CA GLU A 703 7.81 47.82 18.79
C GLU A 703 6.97 48.22 17.57
N VAL A 704 7.11 47.46 16.47
CA VAL A 704 6.41 47.73 15.22
C VAL A 704 4.90 47.57 15.35
N LEU A 705 4.43 46.49 15.97
CA LEU A 705 2.99 46.22 16.12
C LEU A 705 2.33 47.17 17.12
N THR A 706 3.00 47.48 18.23
CA THR A 706 2.49 48.49 19.18
C THR A 706 2.37 49.85 18.50
N ALA A 707 3.34 50.26 17.69
CA ALA A 707 3.26 51.49 16.91
C ALA A 707 2.13 51.44 15.87
N HIS A 708 1.96 50.31 15.18
CA HIS A 708 0.91 50.13 14.18
C HIS A 708 -0.49 50.20 14.79
N TYR A 709 -0.71 49.53 15.92
CA TYR A 709 -2.00 49.47 16.63
C TYR A 709 -2.20 50.58 17.66
N SER A 710 -1.36 51.62 17.66
CA SER A 710 -1.61 52.87 18.38
C SER A 710 -2.65 53.77 17.70
N LYS A 711 -2.98 53.49 16.43
CA LYS A 711 -3.98 54.22 15.65
C LYS A 711 -5.37 53.65 15.87
N GLN A 712 -6.34 54.53 16.14
CA GLN A 712 -7.72 54.14 16.48
C GLN A 712 -8.41 53.33 15.36
N GLU A 713 -8.12 53.63 14.09
CA GLU A 713 -8.61 52.86 12.93
C GLU A 713 -8.22 51.37 13.00
N ASN A 714 -6.96 51.08 13.31
CA ASN A 714 -6.44 49.72 13.39
C ASN A 714 -6.92 48.98 14.65
N ILE A 715 -7.20 49.70 15.75
CA ILE A 715 -7.79 49.12 16.97
C ILE A 715 -9.23 48.65 16.70
N MET A 716 -10.01 49.39 15.91
CA MET A 716 -11.38 49.03 15.57
C MET A 716 -11.44 47.72 14.77
N ASP A 717 -10.46 47.47 13.89
CA ASP A 717 -10.36 46.23 13.14
C ASP A 717 -10.17 45.02 14.07
N ILE A 718 -9.25 45.13 15.05
CA ILE A 718 -9.05 44.08 16.07
C ILE A 718 -10.32 43.87 16.90
N GLN A 719 -10.97 44.94 17.34
CA GLN A 719 -12.19 44.83 18.15
C GLN A 719 -13.34 44.15 17.39
N SER A 720 -13.42 44.37 16.08
CA SER A 720 -14.39 43.68 15.22
C SER A 720 -14.08 42.18 15.12
N ILE A 721 -12.81 41.81 14.99
CA ILE A 721 -12.37 40.40 14.96
C ILE A 721 -12.63 39.74 16.32
N ALA A 722 -12.15 40.35 17.39
CA ALA A 722 -12.32 39.87 18.77
C ALA A 722 -13.80 39.62 19.14
N SER A 723 -14.70 40.52 18.73
CA SER A 723 -16.15 40.36 19.00
C SER A 723 -16.73 39.10 18.35
N LYS A 724 -16.27 38.78 17.14
CA LYS A 724 -16.67 37.55 16.43
C LYS A 724 -16.11 36.31 17.13
N ASP A 725 -14.83 36.33 17.49
CA ASP A 725 -14.16 35.20 18.14
C ASP A 725 -14.75 34.93 19.54
N ILE A 726 -15.05 35.98 20.31
CA ILE A 726 -15.74 35.84 21.61
C ILE A 726 -17.05 35.08 21.44
N SER A 727 -17.85 35.40 20.41
CA SER A 727 -19.11 34.71 20.16
C SER A 727 -18.90 33.24 19.80
N GLU A 728 -17.95 32.94 18.91
CA GLU A 728 -17.64 31.58 18.48
C GLU A 728 -17.15 30.71 19.66
N TYR A 729 -16.20 31.23 20.44
CA TYR A 729 -15.62 30.49 21.56
C TYR A 729 -16.61 30.36 22.73
N ARG A 730 -17.51 31.32 22.94
CA ARG A 730 -18.61 31.18 23.91
C ARG A 730 -19.45 29.94 23.59
N ASP A 731 -19.88 29.77 22.35
CA ASP A 731 -20.68 28.61 21.93
C ASP A 731 -19.88 27.30 22.01
N LYS A 732 -18.61 27.33 21.61
CA LYS A 732 -17.71 26.16 21.67
C LYS A 732 -17.50 25.64 23.09
N PHE A 733 -17.43 26.54 24.07
CA PHE A 733 -17.13 26.23 25.47
C PHE A 733 -18.36 26.08 26.37
N LYS A 734 -19.56 26.44 25.89
CA LYS A 734 -20.83 26.28 26.61
C LYS A 734 -21.11 24.84 27.08
N SER A 735 -20.60 23.85 26.36
CA SER A 735 -20.75 22.43 26.72
C SER A 735 -19.83 21.98 27.85
N LEU A 736 -18.77 22.73 28.14
CA LEU A 736 -17.91 22.49 29.30
C LEU A 736 -18.59 23.12 30.52
N LYS A 737 -18.48 22.50 31.69
CA LYS A 737 -19.14 22.98 32.93
C LYS A 737 -18.44 24.21 33.55
N ILE A 738 -18.00 25.15 32.71
CA ILE A 738 -17.42 26.43 33.13
C ILE A 738 -18.59 27.38 33.48
N PRO A 739 -18.63 27.98 34.68
CA PRO A 739 -19.62 29.00 35.02
C PRO A 739 -19.68 30.12 33.98
N GLU A 740 -20.88 30.54 33.57
CA GLU A 740 -21.10 31.50 32.46
C GLU A 740 -20.40 32.85 32.71
N GLU A 741 -20.50 33.39 33.92
CA GLU A 741 -19.83 34.64 34.32
C GLU A 741 -18.30 34.51 34.24
N GLN A 742 -17.77 33.37 34.70
CA GLN A 742 -16.34 33.08 34.62
C GLN A 742 -15.89 32.96 33.15
N LEU A 743 -16.67 32.26 32.31
CA LEU A 743 -16.37 32.10 30.89
C LEU A 743 -16.36 33.45 30.17
N GLU A 744 -17.34 34.31 30.42
CA GLU A 744 -17.39 35.64 29.79
C GLU A 744 -16.17 36.49 30.18
N GLN A 745 -15.78 36.50 31.45
CA GLN A 745 -14.57 37.20 31.88
C GLN A 745 -13.31 36.66 31.16
N ILE A 746 -13.16 35.33 31.09
CA ILE A 746 -12.02 34.70 30.41
C ILE A 746 -11.96 35.07 28.94
N LEU A 747 -13.11 35.10 28.25
CA LEU A 747 -13.17 35.47 26.83
C LEU A 747 -12.77 36.93 26.61
N GLN A 748 -13.29 37.85 27.42
CA GLN A 748 -12.93 39.28 27.32
C GLN A 748 -11.43 39.51 27.57
N GLU A 749 -10.83 38.81 28.54
CA GLU A 749 -9.38 38.89 28.79
C GLU A 749 -8.56 38.30 27.63
N THR A 750 -9.02 37.16 27.07
CA THR A 750 -8.29 36.39 26.04
C THR A 750 -8.31 37.06 24.66
N PHE A 751 -9.37 37.79 24.33
CA PHE A 751 -9.53 38.51 23.05
C PHE A 751 -9.36 40.02 23.20
N SER A 752 -8.60 40.46 24.20
CA SER A 752 -8.24 41.87 24.36
C SER A 752 -7.23 42.32 23.29
N VAL A 753 -7.22 43.61 22.97
CA VAL A 753 -6.28 44.20 21.99
C VAL A 753 -4.82 44.00 22.42
N GLU A 754 -4.54 44.12 23.71
CA GLU A 754 -3.20 43.89 24.28
C GLU A 754 -2.73 42.44 24.07
N GLU A 755 -3.61 41.48 24.35
CA GLU A 755 -3.32 40.06 24.17
C GLU A 755 -3.16 39.69 22.68
N TYR A 756 -3.93 40.32 21.78
CA TYR A 756 -3.78 40.16 20.34
C TYR A 756 -2.39 40.63 19.86
N ILE A 757 -1.98 41.85 20.22
CA ILE A 757 -0.68 42.42 19.83
C ILE A 757 0.47 41.54 20.31
N LYS A 758 0.41 41.11 21.57
CA LYS A 758 1.43 40.25 22.18
C LYS A 758 1.60 38.93 21.42
N ARG A 759 0.50 38.30 20.98
CA ARG A 759 0.56 37.06 20.22
C ARG A 759 1.05 37.24 18.80
N GLU A 760 0.55 38.27 18.13
CA GLU A 760 0.99 38.59 16.78
C GLU A 760 2.49 38.87 16.75
N ALA A 761 3.02 39.55 17.77
CA ALA A 761 4.45 39.78 17.93
C ALA A 761 5.25 38.47 18.06
N ILE A 762 4.71 37.48 18.78
CA ILE A 762 5.36 36.17 18.93
C ILE A 762 5.35 35.40 17.62
N ILE A 763 4.22 35.40 16.89
CA ILE A 763 4.08 34.72 15.60
C ILE A 763 5.08 35.30 14.61
N VAL A 764 5.05 36.62 14.39
CA VAL A 764 5.96 37.33 13.49
C VAL A 764 7.42 37.12 13.90
N ALA A 765 7.73 37.19 15.19
CA ALA A 765 9.10 36.95 15.67
C ALA A 765 9.56 35.51 15.44
N SER A 766 8.65 34.52 15.56
CA SER A 766 8.95 33.12 15.28
C SER A 766 9.25 32.92 13.78
N GLU A 767 8.42 33.46 12.90
CA GLU A 767 8.62 33.41 11.44
C GLU A 767 9.95 34.06 11.03
N LEU A 768 10.25 35.26 11.57
CA LEU A 768 11.51 35.94 11.31
C LEU A 768 12.72 35.19 11.86
N THR A 769 12.58 34.58 13.04
CA THR A 769 13.63 33.74 13.64
C THR A 769 13.90 32.52 12.76
N GLU A 770 12.85 31.82 12.31
CA GLU A 770 12.97 30.66 11.45
C GLU A 770 13.63 31.01 10.12
N ALA A 771 13.12 32.03 9.43
CA ALA A 771 13.68 32.50 8.17
C ALA A 771 15.16 32.91 8.32
N THR A 772 15.51 33.60 9.41
CA THR A 772 16.91 33.99 9.70
C THR A 772 17.76 32.76 10.00
N THR A 773 17.24 31.78 10.74
CA THR A 773 17.97 30.56 11.09
C THR A 773 18.24 29.73 9.84
N ARG A 774 17.23 29.50 8.99
CA ARG A 774 17.35 28.75 7.73
C ARG A 774 18.27 29.43 6.71
N ASN A 775 18.28 30.75 6.64
CA ASN A 775 19.11 31.47 5.66
C ASN A 775 20.55 31.73 6.14
N ASN A 776 20.74 32.04 7.43
CA ASN A 776 22.02 32.54 7.93
C ASN A 776 22.74 31.57 8.86
N TYR A 777 22.03 30.58 9.42
CA TYR A 777 22.52 29.66 10.45
C TYR A 777 22.20 28.20 10.14
N ALA A 778 21.92 27.85 8.88
CA ALA A 778 21.62 26.47 8.46
C ALA A 778 22.73 25.47 8.84
N SER A 779 24.00 25.92 8.86
CA SER A 779 25.13 25.08 9.27
C SER A 779 25.05 24.63 10.73
N ILE A 780 24.43 25.42 11.61
CA ILE A 780 24.18 25.02 13.00
C ILE A 780 23.21 23.84 12.99
N GLY A 781 22.10 23.95 12.25
CA GLY A 781 21.12 22.89 12.07
C GLY A 781 21.76 21.59 11.58
N ALA A 782 22.51 21.67 10.48
CA ALA A 782 23.19 20.51 9.89
C ALA A 782 24.18 19.83 10.85
N THR A 783 24.93 20.61 11.62
CA THR A 783 25.83 20.07 12.65
C THR A 783 25.05 19.38 13.76
N ASN A 784 23.91 19.94 14.17
CA ASN A 784 23.06 19.32 15.19
C ASN A 784 22.47 18.01 14.69
N ASP A 785 22.00 17.95 13.44
CA ASP A 785 21.38 16.75 12.88
C ASP A 785 22.40 15.60 12.80
N ILE A 786 23.67 15.88 12.47
CA ILE A 786 24.77 14.90 12.54
C ILE A 786 24.98 14.42 13.98
N ILE A 787 25.03 15.33 14.96
CA ILE A 787 25.21 14.96 16.37
C ILE A 787 24.00 14.16 16.88
N ASP A 788 22.79 14.55 16.48
CA ASP A 788 21.55 13.88 16.83
C ASP A 788 21.56 12.46 16.25
N ALA A 789 22.00 12.27 14.99
CA ALA A 789 22.17 10.95 14.40
C ALA A 789 23.18 10.07 15.15
N ILE A 790 24.31 10.62 15.64
CA ILE A 790 25.26 9.89 16.50
C ILE A 790 24.58 9.40 17.78
N TYR A 791 23.80 10.27 18.42
CA TYR A 791 23.04 9.95 19.63
C TYR A 791 21.67 9.37 19.34
N ARG A 792 21.46 8.87 18.12
CA ARG A 792 20.23 8.24 17.63
C ARG A 792 18.96 9.04 17.90
N GLY A 793 19.02 10.37 17.99
CA GLY A 793 17.88 11.28 18.23
C GLY A 793 17.75 11.81 19.67
N LYS A 794 18.56 11.30 20.61
CA LYS A 794 18.44 11.61 22.05
C LYS A 794 18.63 13.09 22.36
N VAL A 795 19.30 13.82 21.47
CA VAL A 795 19.53 15.27 21.62
C VAL A 795 18.24 16.02 21.34
N CYS A 796 17.61 15.79 20.19
CA CYS A 796 16.39 16.47 19.79
C CYS A 796 15.28 16.23 20.82
N ASP A 797 15.12 14.98 21.24
CA ASP A 797 14.11 14.57 22.22
C ASP A 797 14.43 15.06 23.64
N GLY A 798 15.64 15.60 23.86
CA GLY A 798 16.08 16.14 25.14
C GLY A 798 16.20 15.07 26.21
N VAL A 799 16.57 13.85 25.86
CA VAL A 799 16.79 12.75 26.80
C VAL A 799 18.27 12.47 27.03
N LEU A 800 19.16 13.07 26.23
CA LEU A 800 20.60 12.92 26.39
C LEU A 800 21.09 13.48 27.73
N LYS A 801 21.85 12.67 28.47
CA LYS A 801 22.43 13.04 29.76
C LYS A 801 23.95 13.09 29.66
N SER A 802 24.56 14.01 30.43
CA SER A 802 25.99 14.08 30.65
C SER A 802 26.49 12.89 31.48
N ALA A 803 27.82 12.76 31.59
CA ALA A 803 28.44 11.67 32.33
C ALA A 803 28.11 11.66 33.84
N ASP A 804 27.70 12.79 34.41
CA ASP A 804 27.22 12.94 35.80
C ASP A 804 25.69 12.84 35.93
N GLY A 805 24.98 12.49 34.85
CA GLY A 805 23.54 12.26 34.82
C GLY A 805 22.69 13.53 34.68
N GLN A 806 23.31 14.69 34.46
CA GLN A 806 22.57 15.93 34.20
C GLN A 806 22.05 15.96 32.77
N LYS A 807 20.87 16.54 32.57
CA LYS A 807 20.27 16.69 31.24
C LYS A 807 21.08 17.68 30.40
N ILE A 808 21.48 17.28 29.20
CA ILE A 808 22.08 18.18 28.22
C ILE A 808 20.96 18.99 27.55
N ALA A 809 21.21 20.28 27.33
CA ALA A 809 20.24 21.13 26.65
C ALA A 809 19.99 20.63 25.23
N SER A 810 18.73 20.37 24.87
CA SER A 810 18.36 20.00 23.51
C SER A 810 18.50 21.19 22.56
N PHE A 811 18.89 20.92 21.32
CA PHE A 811 18.97 21.94 20.27
C PHE A 811 18.87 21.34 18.86
N GLY A 812 17.68 21.38 18.25
CA GLY A 812 17.45 20.84 16.89
C GLY A 812 17.62 19.32 16.80
N GLY A 813 17.53 18.79 15.57
CA GLY A 813 17.54 17.35 15.29
C GLY A 813 16.21 16.84 14.73
N HIS A 814 16.21 15.56 14.32
CA HIS A 814 15.04 14.85 13.82
C HIS A 814 14.41 13.92 14.88
N GLY A 815 15.13 13.61 15.97
CA GLY A 815 14.64 12.77 17.07
C GLY A 815 14.77 11.27 16.84
N ILE A 816 14.56 10.48 17.89
CA ILE A 816 14.93 9.04 17.89
C ILE A 816 14.06 8.22 16.95
N ARG A 817 12.79 8.62 16.82
CA ARG A 817 11.86 7.97 15.89
C ARG A 817 12.39 7.99 14.46
N TYR A 818 13.09 9.06 14.09
CA TYR A 818 13.65 9.20 12.74
C TYR A 818 14.82 8.25 12.50
N TYR A 819 15.65 8.03 13.52
CA TYR A 819 16.92 7.28 13.38
C TYR A 819 16.86 5.82 13.84
N SER A 820 15.84 5.41 14.58
CA SER A 820 15.67 4.03 15.08
C SER A 820 15.04 3.07 14.07
N GLN A 821 14.54 3.58 12.95
CA GLN A 821 13.96 2.78 11.87
C GLN A 821 14.90 2.88 10.66
N ASN A 822 15.57 1.78 10.29
CA ASN A 822 16.55 1.72 9.18
C ASN A 822 17.84 2.54 9.41
N GLU A 823 18.86 2.32 8.57
CA GLU A 823 20.15 3.04 8.59
C GLU A 823 20.04 4.53 8.16
N HIS A 824 18.88 5.17 8.36
CA HIS A 824 18.61 6.57 8.01
C HIS A 824 19.60 7.56 8.66
N GLY A 825 20.24 7.19 9.78
CA GLY A 825 21.25 8.02 10.42
C GLY A 825 22.42 8.39 9.52
N PHE A 826 22.95 7.46 8.71
CA PHE A 826 24.09 7.76 7.85
C PHE A 826 23.69 8.61 6.65
N ASP A 827 22.53 8.32 6.06
CA ASP A 827 21.98 9.08 4.94
C ASP A 827 21.78 10.56 5.30
N GLU A 828 21.21 10.84 6.48
CA GLU A 828 21.14 12.19 7.02
C GLU A 828 22.52 12.82 7.24
N MET A 829 23.47 12.08 7.83
CA MET A 829 24.83 12.60 8.03
C MET A 829 25.46 13.06 6.70
N ILE A 830 25.24 12.31 5.61
CA ILE A 830 25.73 12.65 4.28
C ILE A 830 25.01 13.87 3.71
N ALA A 831 23.68 13.93 3.76
CA ALA A 831 22.91 15.07 3.27
C ALA A 831 23.25 16.37 4.02
N GLN A 832 23.45 16.29 5.33
CA GLN A 832 23.85 17.42 6.17
C GLN A 832 25.30 17.82 5.92
N PHE A 833 26.21 16.87 5.70
CA PHE A 833 27.58 17.17 5.30
C PHE A 833 27.64 17.86 3.93
N ALA A 834 26.82 17.43 2.97
CA ALA A 834 26.66 18.08 1.67
C ALA A 834 26.24 19.55 1.82
N LEU A 835 25.32 19.85 2.73
CA LEU A 835 24.93 21.21 3.07
C LEU A 835 26.08 22.00 3.72
N LEU A 836 26.82 21.41 4.67
CA LEU A 836 27.91 22.07 5.39
C LEU A 836 29.05 22.51 4.46
N VAL A 837 29.47 21.66 3.52
CA VAL A 837 30.58 21.98 2.59
C VAL A 837 30.24 23.12 1.62
N LYS A 838 28.94 23.43 1.45
CA LYS A 838 28.40 24.49 0.59
C LYS A 838 27.88 25.71 1.37
N SER A 839 27.87 25.66 2.70
CA SER A 839 27.35 26.73 3.55
C SER A 839 28.36 27.86 3.75
N LYS A 840 27.88 29.09 3.97
CA LYS A 840 28.75 30.23 4.28
C LYS A 840 29.63 29.91 5.50
N GLY A 841 30.94 30.12 5.37
CA GLY A 841 31.91 29.74 6.40
C GLY A 841 32.19 28.24 6.47
N ALA A 842 32.05 27.50 5.35
CA ALA A 842 32.23 26.04 5.27
C ALA A 842 33.48 25.53 6.00
N GLU A 843 34.64 26.16 5.84
CA GLU A 843 35.88 25.75 6.51
C GLU A 843 35.74 25.79 8.04
N GLU A 844 35.17 26.87 8.59
CA GLU A 844 34.94 27.02 10.03
C GLU A 844 33.87 26.03 10.51
N ASN A 845 32.76 25.89 9.77
CA ASN A 845 31.69 24.95 10.11
C ASN A 845 32.20 23.49 10.16
N LEU A 846 32.98 23.06 9.17
CA LEU A 846 33.57 21.72 9.12
C LEU A 846 34.59 21.50 10.23
N ARG A 847 35.36 22.54 10.59
CA ARG A 847 36.27 22.49 11.74
C ARG A 847 35.51 22.33 13.05
N VAL A 848 34.43 23.09 13.24
CA VAL A 848 33.55 22.96 14.43
C VAL A 848 32.95 21.56 14.50
N LEU A 849 32.42 21.04 13.39
CA LEU A 849 31.93 19.66 13.33
C LEU A 849 33.00 18.67 13.77
N ARG A 850 34.18 18.71 13.12
CA ARG A 850 35.31 17.83 13.41
C ARG A 850 35.77 17.93 14.87
N ASP A 851 35.84 19.14 15.42
CA ASP A 851 36.25 19.38 16.80
C ASP A 851 35.29 18.70 17.79
N ILE A 852 33.98 18.69 17.48
CA ILE A 852 32.93 18.06 18.29
C ILE A 852 32.93 16.54 18.12
N VAL A 853 32.67 16.05 16.90
CA VAL A 853 32.42 14.61 16.63
C VAL A 853 33.70 13.77 16.61
N GLY A 854 34.86 14.42 16.53
CA GLY A 854 36.16 13.77 16.46
C GLY A 854 36.55 13.31 15.05
N ASP A 855 37.83 12.95 14.91
CA ASP A 855 38.41 12.57 13.62
C ASP A 855 37.76 11.33 13.01
N GLU A 856 37.37 10.35 13.82
CA GLU A 856 36.85 9.07 13.34
C GLU A 856 35.51 9.24 12.61
N VAL A 857 34.53 9.88 13.25
CA VAL A 857 33.21 10.17 12.66
C VAL A 857 33.35 11.15 11.49
N TYR A 858 34.14 12.22 11.67
CA TYR A 858 34.34 13.20 10.60
C TYR A 858 34.96 12.57 9.35
N ASN A 859 35.99 11.74 9.52
CA ASN A 859 36.65 11.07 8.40
C ASN A 859 35.73 10.03 7.74
N MET A 860 34.90 9.32 8.50
CA MET A 860 33.90 8.40 7.93
C MET A 860 32.96 9.15 6.96
N ILE A 861 32.33 10.22 7.43
CA ILE A 861 31.38 11.01 6.64
C ILE A 861 32.09 11.67 5.44
N SER A 862 33.21 12.37 5.70
CA SER A 862 33.92 13.13 4.67
C SER A 862 34.59 12.23 3.62
N ASN A 863 35.19 11.10 4.01
CA ASN A 863 35.78 10.18 3.04
C ASN A 863 34.72 9.55 2.16
N PHE A 864 33.57 9.18 2.73
CA PHE A 864 32.46 8.63 1.94
C PHE A 864 31.92 9.67 0.96
N TYR A 865 31.68 10.90 1.42
CA TYR A 865 31.23 11.98 0.56
C TYR A 865 32.21 12.29 -0.58
N TYR A 866 33.49 12.47 -0.27
CA TYR A 866 34.48 12.84 -1.29
C TYR A 866 34.87 11.68 -2.19
N THR A 867 35.00 10.46 -1.67
CA THR A 867 35.54 9.31 -2.42
C THR A 867 34.44 8.50 -3.10
N ASN A 868 33.34 8.21 -2.41
CA ASN A 868 32.29 7.33 -2.93
C ASN A 868 31.25 8.12 -3.74
N ILE A 869 30.84 9.30 -3.27
CA ILE A 869 29.84 10.12 -3.96
C ILE A 869 30.50 10.99 -5.05
N LEU A 870 31.54 11.75 -4.71
CA LEU A 870 32.18 12.67 -5.67
C LEU A 870 33.32 12.06 -6.48
N GLU A 871 33.81 10.86 -6.13
CA GLU A 871 34.96 10.19 -6.77
C GLU A 871 36.22 11.09 -6.84
N MET A 872 36.46 11.90 -5.80
CA MET A 872 37.60 12.79 -5.69
C MET A 872 38.79 12.10 -5.01
N ASP A 873 40.00 12.31 -5.54
CA ASP A 873 41.24 11.90 -4.89
C ASP A 873 41.65 12.92 -3.80
N ILE A 874 41.26 12.64 -2.56
CA ILE A 874 41.51 13.49 -1.38
C ILE A 874 43.02 13.77 -1.17
N ASN A 875 43.91 12.89 -1.68
CA ASN A 875 45.35 13.07 -1.54
C ASN A 875 45.94 14.07 -2.56
N LYS A 876 45.25 14.34 -3.68
CA LYS A 876 45.68 15.34 -4.67
C LYS A 876 45.20 16.75 -4.36
N SER A 877 44.07 16.91 -3.68
CA SER A 877 43.44 18.21 -3.40
C SER A 877 44.13 19.02 -2.29
N LYS A 878 44.93 18.40 -1.42
CA LYS A 878 45.79 19.14 -0.44
C LYS A 878 46.81 20.09 -1.09
N ASN A 879 47.08 19.95 -2.39
CA ASN A 879 48.03 20.77 -3.14
C ASN A 879 47.39 21.82 -4.06
N GLN A 880 46.07 22.00 -4.03
CA GLN A 880 45.37 23.04 -4.81
C GLN A 880 44.62 24.04 -3.91
N GLY A 881 45.23 24.43 -2.80
CA GLY A 881 44.83 25.65 -2.09
C GLY A 881 45.32 26.88 -2.85
N GLY A 882 44.47 27.46 -3.69
CA GLY A 882 44.74 28.77 -4.29
C GLY A 882 43.97 29.05 -5.56
N ARG A 883 42.73 29.51 -5.41
CA ARG A 883 42.20 30.60 -6.23
C ARG A 883 41.32 31.52 -5.40
#